data_AF-A0A915AHB4-F1
#
_entry.id   AF-A0A915AHB4-F1
#
_cell.length_a   1.000
_cell.length_b   1.000
_cell.length_c   1.000
_cell.angle_alpha   90.00
_cell.angle_beta   90.00
_cell.angle_gamma   90.00
#
_symmetry.space_group_name_H-M   'P 1'
#
loop_
_entity.id
_entity.type
_entity.pdbx_description
1 polymer ?
#
loop_
_entity_poly.entity_id
_entity_poly.type
_entity_poly.pdbx_seq_one_letter_code
_entity_poly.pdbx_strand_id
1 'polypeptide(L)'
;MKPEKLICRVQNYEWGGLGKDSIVASLKQAADHDFIIEENKPYAELWMGVHPNGPSMLASTGESLSDYIKSHPSSLGAHEDGTLNFLFKALSVNKALSIQSHPNKEQAKMLHARDPAHYPDDNHKPEMMIALTDFQLLCGFRPADEIFANIRATPELLAFVKDCSIIEHLKAADEESRRGALRQIFSDFMKSPADSVASAVAQMIARLKNKSARTPLDDLLIRLDAEFPGDVGVFAALLLNYFTLKKGESVFLGPNQPHACLLGDGIECTACSDNTVRAGLTPKFKDMQSLCSDLTFQMSPPPYFKSRHLSDSVTEYAPPVSEFAVHEIKGGTDSLWDLKASSIMLLTSGSAQLVADGEQMNLSRGEAIFIPADAGFPEIRSSRISWTCGGRAIGEMRGSFGKKVMIGEAGYIEIMKNCSNWNSRIETERKGRYPVLDAQTGIAQRPSQYAPITFASRYPPSSPSQVCTYMSQRWRKRSAAPSSDATEMKYIVQCNPSINDVLNQTATSAQSEFSSTTGENSLSQSDMLQIEKRLNKIAYETTFENEVEDASEEDAVDVSDEEDWSEGKKKRKKRGGASSGSSRGNVRKSAGGSSNANAQLTSLPSTLPPDPKPFVCNQCGAKYKSRPGLNYHRAHVHPETSSPCGTPQPPHLDVDVSLICDLCLGDRNENKKTSLPEQLVIQVV
;
A
#
# COMPACT_ATOMS: atom_id res chain seq x y z
N MET A 1 21.69 21.59 -24.45
CA MET A 1 23.07 22.08 -24.21
C MET A 1 24.01 20.90 -24.00
N LYS A 2 25.32 21.15 -23.99
CA LYS A 2 26.32 20.08 -23.84
C LYS A 2 26.40 19.59 -22.38
N PRO A 3 26.63 18.28 -22.15
CA PRO A 3 27.06 17.76 -20.86
C PRO A 3 28.43 18.32 -20.45
N GLU A 4 28.65 18.55 -19.16
CA GLU A 4 29.84 19.18 -18.60
C GLU A 4 30.43 18.34 -17.45
N LYS A 5 31.77 18.22 -17.36
CA LYS A 5 32.42 17.52 -16.23
C LYS A 5 32.40 18.38 -14.97
N LEU A 6 32.21 17.75 -13.81
CA LEU A 6 32.10 18.41 -12.50
C LEU A 6 33.31 18.12 -11.61
N ILE A 7 33.95 19.19 -11.13
CA ILE A 7 34.87 19.14 -9.99
C ILE A 7 34.01 19.16 -8.72
N CYS A 8 33.97 18.04 -8.02
CA CYS A 8 33.08 17.79 -6.90
C CYS A 8 33.80 17.89 -5.55
N ARG A 9 33.09 18.42 -4.53
CA ARG A 9 33.68 18.64 -3.19
C ARG A 9 33.69 17.35 -2.38
N VAL A 10 34.79 17.12 -1.67
CA VAL A 10 34.92 16.09 -0.66
C VAL A 10 34.72 16.71 0.73
N GLN A 11 33.92 16.07 1.58
CA GLN A 11 33.78 16.42 2.99
C GLN A 11 34.56 15.42 3.87
N ASN A 12 35.40 15.95 4.78
CA ASN A 12 36.31 15.17 5.63
C ASN A 12 35.78 15.04 7.08
N TYR A 13 34.53 14.58 7.26
CA TYR A 13 33.94 14.42 8.60
C TYR A 13 34.54 13.22 9.37
N GLU A 14 34.66 13.33 10.69
CA GLU A 14 35.34 12.36 11.58
C GLU A 14 34.75 10.93 11.61
N TRP A 15 33.58 10.72 11.01
CA TRP A 15 32.93 9.42 10.85
C TRP A 15 33.30 8.71 9.53
N GLY A 16 33.98 9.39 8.61
CA GLY A 16 34.28 8.87 7.28
C GLY A 16 35.32 7.74 7.24
N GLY A 17 35.28 6.95 6.17
CA GLY A 17 36.33 5.98 5.83
C GLY A 17 37.72 6.63 5.81
N LEU A 18 38.73 5.94 6.35
CA LEU A 18 40.09 6.47 6.43
C LEU A 18 40.87 6.19 5.16
N GLY A 19 41.64 7.18 4.69
CA GLY A 19 42.66 6.96 3.67
C GLY A 19 42.13 6.32 2.39
N LYS A 20 42.91 5.37 1.86
CA LYS A 20 42.57 4.62 0.63
C LYS A 20 41.36 3.69 0.78
N ASP A 21 40.96 3.37 2.02
CA ASP A 21 39.90 2.41 2.32
C ASP A 21 38.51 3.06 2.16
N SER A 22 38.45 4.39 2.07
CA SER A 22 37.23 5.13 1.70
C SER A 22 36.95 5.09 0.20
N ILE A 23 35.70 4.76 -0.17
CA ILE A 23 35.27 4.89 -1.57
C ILE A 23 35.32 6.35 -2.06
N VAL A 24 35.12 7.34 -1.18
CA VAL A 24 35.14 8.77 -1.51
C VAL A 24 36.57 9.20 -1.89
N ALA A 25 37.57 8.81 -1.11
CA ALA A 25 38.98 9.05 -1.43
C ALA A 25 39.38 8.35 -2.75
N SER A 26 39.00 7.08 -2.87
CA SER A 26 39.28 6.23 -4.03
C SER A 26 38.62 6.73 -5.33
N LEU A 27 37.43 7.33 -5.25
CA LEU A 27 36.77 7.98 -6.39
C LEU A 27 37.45 9.31 -6.71
N LYS A 28 37.72 10.16 -5.73
CA LYS A 28 38.36 11.47 -5.97
C LYS A 28 39.74 11.33 -6.60
N GLN A 29 40.58 10.38 -6.18
CA GLN A 29 41.88 10.10 -6.80
C GLN A 29 41.77 9.51 -8.23
N ALA A 30 40.67 8.82 -8.54
CA ALA A 30 40.45 8.29 -9.88
C ALA A 30 39.98 9.36 -10.88
N ALA A 31 39.32 10.43 -10.40
CA ALA A 31 38.95 11.62 -11.17
C ALA A 31 40.08 12.66 -11.28
N ASP A 32 40.98 12.69 -10.31
CA ASP A 32 42.00 13.72 -10.13
C ASP A 32 43.32 13.05 -9.70
N HIS A 33 44.25 12.89 -10.64
CA HIS A 33 45.50 12.18 -10.39
C HIS A 33 46.51 12.97 -9.56
N ASP A 34 46.32 14.28 -9.41
CA ASP A 34 47.12 15.11 -8.49
C ASP A 34 46.59 15.05 -7.04
N PHE A 35 45.43 14.40 -6.82
CA PHE A 35 44.85 14.20 -5.48
C PHE A 35 45.58 13.11 -4.69
N ILE A 36 46.38 13.57 -3.73
CA ILE A 36 47.09 12.72 -2.76
C ILE A 36 46.12 12.30 -1.64
N ILE A 37 45.98 10.99 -1.43
CA ILE A 37 45.23 10.43 -0.30
C ILE A 37 46.12 10.40 0.94
N GLU A 38 45.72 11.15 1.98
CA GLU A 38 46.29 11.06 3.33
C GLU A 38 45.70 9.87 4.12
N GLU A 39 46.51 8.85 4.42
CA GLU A 39 46.03 7.53 4.93
C GLU A 39 45.23 7.60 6.25
N ASN A 40 45.56 8.52 7.16
CA ASN A 40 44.88 8.68 8.45
C ASN A 40 43.73 9.71 8.42
N LYS A 41 43.44 10.31 7.27
CA LYS A 41 42.40 11.34 7.12
C LYS A 41 41.07 10.68 6.77
N PRO A 42 39.94 11.10 7.39
CA PRO A 42 38.63 10.59 7.04
C PRO A 42 38.10 11.27 5.78
N TYR A 43 37.51 10.49 4.88
CA TYR A 43 36.88 10.93 3.64
C TYR A 43 35.45 10.39 3.64
N ALA A 44 34.50 11.26 4.01
CA ALA A 44 33.15 10.87 4.42
C ALA A 44 32.14 10.94 3.28
N GLU A 45 32.12 12.04 2.54
CA GLU A 45 31.14 12.30 1.47
C GLU A 45 31.80 12.94 0.24
N LEU A 46 31.38 12.53 -0.96
CA LEU A 46 31.63 13.23 -2.23
C LEU A 46 30.32 13.91 -2.66
N TRP A 47 30.28 15.23 -2.74
CA TRP A 47 29.08 16.01 -3.04
C TRP A 47 29.00 16.44 -4.50
N MET A 48 27.84 16.20 -5.10
CA MET A 48 27.53 16.53 -6.49
C MET A 48 26.20 17.29 -6.56
N GLY A 49 26.24 18.59 -6.90
CA GLY A 49 25.07 19.46 -6.93
C GLY A 49 25.39 20.94 -6.68
N VAL A 50 24.36 21.71 -6.32
CA VAL A 50 24.43 23.19 -6.13
C VAL A 50 24.55 23.63 -4.66
N HIS A 51 24.72 22.70 -3.72
CA HIS A 51 24.60 23.00 -2.29
C HIS A 51 25.66 24.02 -1.80
N PRO A 52 25.31 25.12 -1.11
CA PRO A 52 26.28 26.17 -0.74
C PRO A 52 27.47 25.68 0.10
N ASN A 53 27.25 24.71 0.99
CA ASN A 53 28.30 24.08 1.81
C ASN A 53 29.25 23.15 0.99
N GLY A 54 28.98 22.93 -0.29
CA GLY A 54 29.81 22.16 -1.19
C GLY A 54 29.33 22.15 -2.65
N PRO A 55 29.47 23.28 -3.38
CA PRO A 55 29.06 23.36 -4.77
C PRO A 55 29.98 22.53 -5.67
N SER A 56 29.40 21.88 -6.67
CA SER A 56 30.16 21.39 -7.82
C SER A 56 30.56 22.56 -8.72
N MET A 57 31.77 22.49 -9.27
CA MET A 57 32.30 23.47 -10.22
C MET A 57 32.41 22.83 -11.61
N LEU A 58 32.19 23.58 -12.69
CA LEU A 58 32.42 23.11 -14.04
C LEU A 58 33.94 22.97 -14.30
N ALA A 59 34.38 21.81 -14.78
CA ALA A 59 35.80 21.57 -15.07
C ALA A 59 36.32 22.37 -16.29
N SER A 60 35.42 22.83 -17.15
CA SER A 60 35.70 23.59 -18.37
C SER A 60 35.92 25.10 -18.12
N THR A 61 35.19 25.69 -17.17
CA THR A 61 35.20 27.16 -16.91
C THR A 61 35.66 27.53 -15.51
N GLY A 62 35.57 26.63 -14.53
CA GLY A 62 35.74 26.94 -13.11
C GLY A 62 34.54 27.68 -12.48
N GLU A 63 33.43 27.86 -13.21
CA GLU A 63 32.18 28.42 -12.70
C GLU A 63 31.45 27.44 -11.75
N SER A 64 30.64 27.94 -10.82
CA SER A 64 29.80 27.05 -10.00
C SER A 64 28.62 26.52 -10.82
N LEU A 65 28.22 25.27 -10.59
CA LEU A 65 27.04 24.68 -11.24
C LEU A 65 25.76 25.49 -10.94
N SER A 66 25.69 26.16 -9.78
CA SER A 66 24.57 27.04 -9.43
C SER A 66 24.49 28.28 -10.34
N ASP A 67 25.63 28.87 -10.69
CA ASP A 67 25.69 30.10 -11.50
C ASP A 67 25.55 29.79 -13.00
N TYR A 68 26.07 28.64 -13.45
CA TYR A 68 25.80 28.09 -14.77
C TYR A 68 24.29 27.85 -14.99
N ILE A 69 23.59 27.25 -14.02
CA ILE A 69 22.13 27.02 -14.09
C ILE A 69 21.35 28.35 -14.11
N LYS A 70 21.76 29.35 -13.34
CA LYS A 70 21.14 30.71 -13.36
C LYS A 70 21.31 31.41 -14.70
N SER A 71 22.48 31.25 -15.34
CA SER A 71 22.77 31.83 -16.66
C SER A 71 22.16 31.03 -17.82
N HIS A 72 21.87 29.75 -17.62
CA HIS A 72 21.29 28.85 -18.62
C HIS A 72 20.02 28.11 -18.14
N PRO A 73 18.90 28.79 -17.79
CA PRO A 73 17.73 28.13 -17.18
C PRO A 73 17.11 26.98 -17.99
N SER A 74 17.33 26.92 -19.32
CA SER A 74 16.91 25.79 -20.17
C SER A 74 17.73 24.52 -19.95
N SER A 75 18.75 24.52 -19.09
CA SER A 75 19.47 23.32 -18.68
C SER A 75 18.67 22.45 -17.71
N LEU A 76 17.57 22.98 -17.17
CA LEU A 76 16.69 22.31 -16.22
C LEU A 76 15.41 21.77 -16.87
N GLY A 77 14.84 20.74 -16.26
CA GLY A 77 13.49 20.28 -16.52
C GLY A 77 12.45 21.28 -16.03
N ALA A 78 11.28 21.29 -16.67
CA ALA A 78 10.20 22.23 -16.39
C ALA A 78 9.54 22.07 -14.99
N HIS A 79 9.95 21.06 -14.22
CA HIS A 79 9.53 20.76 -12.84
C HIS A 79 10.62 21.05 -11.79
N GLU A 80 11.77 21.59 -12.20
CA GLU A 80 12.91 21.85 -11.29
C GLU A 80 12.92 23.30 -10.75
N ASP A 81 11.92 24.12 -11.09
CA ASP A 81 11.63 25.44 -10.51
C ASP A 81 12.82 26.43 -10.41
N GLY A 82 13.82 26.27 -11.28
CA GLY A 82 14.97 27.17 -11.42
C GLY A 82 16.24 26.76 -10.66
N THR A 83 16.28 25.59 -10.02
CA THR A 83 17.49 25.05 -9.38
C THR A 83 17.55 23.52 -9.43
N LEU A 84 18.70 22.92 -9.08
CA LEU A 84 18.73 21.50 -8.73
C LEU A 84 18.04 21.30 -7.38
N ASN A 85 16.99 20.46 -7.36
CA ASN A 85 16.19 20.17 -6.15
C ASN A 85 16.75 19.00 -5.32
N PHE A 86 17.86 18.39 -5.76
CA PHE A 86 18.53 17.30 -5.07
C PHE A 86 20.03 17.55 -4.86
N LEU A 87 20.58 16.93 -3.81
CA LEU A 87 22.01 16.77 -3.58
C LEU A 87 22.34 15.28 -3.67
N PHE A 88 23.15 14.93 -4.68
CA PHE A 88 23.62 13.57 -4.91
C PHE A 88 24.98 13.35 -4.26
N LYS A 89 25.21 12.18 -3.67
CA LYS A 89 26.46 11.88 -2.97
C LYS A 89 26.94 10.44 -3.16
N ALA A 90 28.24 10.23 -2.99
CA ALA A 90 28.79 8.95 -2.54
C ALA A 90 29.23 9.08 -1.08
N LEU A 91 28.93 8.09 -0.25
CA LEU A 91 29.29 8.03 1.17
C LEU A 91 30.25 6.88 1.46
N SER A 92 31.14 7.10 2.45
CA SER A 92 31.94 6.05 3.08
C SER A 92 31.87 6.19 4.59
N VAL A 93 31.09 5.32 5.24
CA VAL A 93 30.74 5.37 6.67
C VAL A 93 31.62 4.39 7.46
N ASN A 94 32.37 4.89 8.44
CA ASN A 94 33.29 4.11 9.28
C ASN A 94 32.99 4.20 10.79
N LYS A 95 32.21 5.21 11.19
CA LYS A 95 31.55 5.30 12.51
C LYS A 95 30.07 5.62 12.29
N ALA A 96 29.22 5.33 13.27
CA ALA A 96 27.82 5.67 13.20
C ALA A 96 27.58 7.19 13.12
N LEU A 97 26.63 7.57 12.28
CA LEU A 97 26.09 8.92 12.23
C LEU A 97 25.06 9.11 13.37
N SER A 98 24.72 10.37 13.65
CA SER A 98 23.67 10.69 14.62
C SER A 98 22.34 10.05 14.22
N ILE A 99 21.62 9.46 15.17
CA ILE A 99 20.25 9.04 14.91
C ILE A 99 19.44 10.30 14.63
N GLN A 100 18.78 10.34 13.49
CA GLN A 100 18.13 11.53 12.96
C GLN A 100 16.77 11.20 12.33
N SER A 101 15.98 12.25 12.10
CA SER A 101 14.76 12.23 11.30
C SER A 101 14.56 13.62 10.68
N HIS A 102 13.83 13.67 9.57
CA HIS A 102 13.59 14.90 8.83
C HIS A 102 12.11 15.26 8.85
N PRO A 103 11.74 16.53 9.09
CA PRO A 103 10.34 16.95 9.10
C PRO A 103 9.69 16.81 7.72
N ASN A 104 8.35 16.69 7.68
CA ASN A 104 7.61 16.94 6.44
C ASN A 104 7.63 18.44 6.08
N LYS A 105 7.12 18.81 4.90
CA LYS A 105 7.28 20.17 4.35
C LYS A 105 6.49 21.23 5.13
N GLU A 106 5.41 20.83 5.79
CA GLU A 106 4.59 21.66 6.67
C GLU A 106 5.30 21.89 8.02
N GLN A 107 5.89 20.84 8.59
CA GLN A 107 6.69 20.90 9.82
C GLN A 107 7.98 21.69 9.60
N ALA A 108 8.68 21.51 8.47
CA ALA A 108 9.89 22.25 8.13
C ALA A 108 9.66 23.77 8.20
N LYS A 109 8.57 24.26 7.60
CA LYS A 109 8.12 25.66 7.68
C LYS A 109 7.88 26.13 9.13
N MET A 110 7.19 25.32 9.94
CA MET A 110 6.93 25.65 11.34
C MET A 110 8.21 25.65 12.19
N LEU A 111 9.15 24.76 11.90
CA LEU A 111 10.44 24.65 12.59
C LEU A 111 11.37 25.80 12.22
N HIS A 112 11.50 26.12 10.93
CA HIS A 112 12.25 27.27 10.42
C HIS A 112 11.73 28.59 10.99
N ALA A 113 10.41 28.77 11.05
CA ALA A 113 9.80 29.97 11.65
C ALA A 113 9.95 30.05 13.18
N ARG A 114 10.19 28.91 13.86
CA ARG A 114 10.36 28.82 15.32
C ARG A 114 11.82 28.99 15.76
N ASP A 115 12.74 28.31 15.07
CA ASP A 115 14.16 28.22 15.40
C ASP A 115 15.01 28.12 14.10
N PRO A 116 15.20 29.23 13.37
CA PRO A 116 15.96 29.25 12.13
C PRO A 116 17.47 29.02 12.33
N ALA A 117 17.95 28.93 13.57
CA ALA A 117 19.35 28.63 13.88
C ALA A 117 19.66 27.13 13.84
N HIS A 118 18.67 26.29 14.16
CA HIS A 118 18.78 24.82 14.05
C HIS A 118 18.06 24.25 12.83
N TYR A 119 17.10 25.00 12.25
CA TYR A 119 16.33 24.64 11.06
C TYR A 119 16.51 25.72 9.98
N PRO A 120 17.58 25.66 9.18
CA PRO A 120 18.04 26.80 8.37
C PRO A 120 17.20 27.07 7.10
N ASP A 121 16.30 26.15 6.72
CA ASP A 121 15.47 26.23 5.53
C ASP A 121 14.03 25.75 5.80
N ASP A 122 13.08 26.07 4.92
CA ASP A 122 11.66 25.70 5.08
C ASP A 122 11.28 24.37 4.37
N ASN A 123 12.28 23.61 3.90
CA ASN A 123 12.08 22.45 3.04
C ASN A 123 12.15 21.12 3.80
N HIS A 124 11.50 20.10 3.26
CA HIS A 124 11.65 18.72 3.75
C HIS A 124 12.94 18.08 3.25
N LYS A 125 13.36 16.99 3.89
CA LYS A 125 14.53 16.21 3.47
C LYS A 125 14.22 14.71 3.34
N PRO A 126 13.48 14.29 2.30
CA PRO A 126 13.46 12.90 1.89
C PRO A 126 14.85 12.45 1.41
N GLU A 127 15.27 11.25 1.81
CA GLU A 127 16.58 10.69 1.46
C GLU A 127 16.45 9.25 0.93
N MET A 128 17.38 8.83 0.07
CA MET A 128 17.48 7.48 -0.50
C MET A 128 18.92 7.01 -0.37
N MET A 129 19.12 5.84 0.23
CA MET A 129 20.44 5.21 0.40
C MET A 129 20.47 3.88 -0.36
N ILE A 130 21.50 3.68 -1.19
CA ILE A 130 21.69 2.51 -2.05
C ILE A 130 23.10 1.96 -1.80
N ALA A 131 23.20 0.69 -1.40
CA ALA A 131 24.46 0.14 -0.91
C ALA A 131 25.45 -0.21 -2.04
N LEU A 132 26.72 0.20 -1.89
CA LEU A 132 27.83 -0.16 -2.79
C LEU A 132 28.67 -1.32 -2.24
N THR A 133 28.78 -1.41 -0.91
CA THR A 133 29.33 -2.54 -0.15
C THR A 133 28.24 -3.11 0.78
N ASP A 134 28.58 -3.90 1.81
CA ASP A 134 27.64 -4.31 2.85
C ASP A 134 27.38 -3.11 3.79
N PHE A 135 26.18 -2.51 3.74
CA PHE A 135 25.89 -1.24 4.41
C PHE A 135 24.96 -1.42 5.62
N GLN A 136 25.50 -1.21 6.82
CA GLN A 136 24.78 -1.31 8.09
C GLN A 136 24.03 -0.01 8.42
N LEU A 137 22.79 -0.11 8.89
CA LEU A 137 22.00 1.04 9.31
C LEU A 137 20.96 0.71 10.40
N LEU A 138 20.49 1.76 11.07
CA LEU A 138 19.20 1.81 11.76
C LEU A 138 18.17 2.50 10.85
N CYS A 139 16.95 1.98 10.70
CA CYS A 139 15.85 2.74 10.07
C CYS A 139 14.45 2.26 10.46
N GLY A 140 13.64 3.17 11.02
CA GLY A 140 12.27 2.90 11.48
C GLY A 140 12.22 2.05 12.76
N PHE A 141 11.08 2.07 13.45
CA PHE A 141 10.87 1.25 14.64
C PHE A 141 10.58 -0.20 14.26
N ARG A 142 11.12 -1.14 15.04
CA ARG A 142 10.95 -2.59 14.88
C ARG A 142 9.48 -3.04 14.97
N PRO A 143 9.15 -4.28 14.55
CA PRO A 143 7.89 -4.92 14.93
C PRO A 143 7.67 -4.88 16.45
N ALA A 144 6.42 -4.70 16.88
CA ALA A 144 6.09 -4.42 18.28
C ALA A 144 6.53 -5.53 19.26
N ASP A 145 6.49 -6.80 18.84
CA ASP A 145 6.96 -7.93 19.64
C ASP A 145 8.49 -7.93 19.86
N GLU A 146 9.27 -7.49 18.87
CA GLU A 146 10.72 -7.30 19.06
C GLU A 146 10.99 -6.18 20.06
N ILE A 147 10.26 -5.07 19.97
CA ILE A 147 10.39 -3.96 20.92
C ILE A 147 10.02 -4.42 22.34
N PHE A 148 8.89 -5.12 22.49
CA PHE A 148 8.47 -5.71 23.75
C PHE A 148 9.56 -6.62 24.34
N ALA A 149 10.11 -7.52 23.53
CA ALA A 149 11.16 -8.45 23.93
C ALA A 149 12.45 -7.71 24.33
N ASN A 150 12.90 -6.73 23.55
CA ASN A 150 14.12 -5.96 23.80
C ASN A 150 14.01 -5.13 25.09
N ILE A 151 12.86 -4.50 25.35
CA ILE A 151 12.62 -3.77 26.61
C ILE A 151 12.61 -4.74 27.81
N ARG A 152 11.88 -5.86 27.71
CA ARG A 152 11.80 -6.85 28.80
C ARG A 152 13.12 -7.59 29.05
N ALA A 153 13.99 -7.69 28.05
CA ALA A 153 15.35 -8.19 28.17
C ALA A 153 16.36 -7.15 28.71
N THR A 154 15.97 -5.87 28.84
CA THR A 154 16.88 -4.76 29.21
C THR A 154 16.38 -4.01 30.46
N PRO A 155 16.61 -4.56 31.67
CA PRO A 155 16.34 -3.89 32.95
C PRO A 155 16.80 -2.43 33.07
N GLU A 156 17.91 -2.05 32.44
CA GLU A 156 18.46 -0.69 32.48
C GLU A 156 17.63 0.32 31.67
N LEU A 157 17.01 -0.13 30.58
CA LEU A 157 16.03 0.67 29.83
C LEU A 157 14.69 0.68 30.56
N LEU A 158 14.27 -0.47 31.09
CA LEU A 158 13.04 -0.64 31.86
C LEU A 158 12.98 0.32 33.07
N ALA A 159 14.13 0.60 33.70
CA ALA A 159 14.25 1.53 34.82
C ALA A 159 13.83 2.98 34.52
N PHE A 160 13.74 3.38 33.24
CA PHE A 160 13.23 4.71 32.84
C PHE A 160 11.73 4.72 32.54
N VAL A 161 11.11 3.56 32.29
CA VAL A 161 9.68 3.48 31.95
C VAL A 161 8.85 3.70 33.21
N LYS A 162 8.18 4.86 33.30
CA LYS A 162 7.52 5.31 34.55
C LYS A 162 6.33 4.45 34.95
N ASP A 163 5.65 3.88 33.97
CA ASP A 163 4.55 2.94 34.14
C ASP A 163 4.83 1.69 33.30
N CYS A 164 5.25 0.60 33.94
CA CYS A 164 5.56 -0.65 33.25
C CYS A 164 4.35 -1.32 32.57
N SER A 165 3.11 -0.90 32.87
CA SER A 165 1.90 -1.44 32.21
C SER A 165 1.81 -1.01 30.75
N ILE A 166 2.33 0.17 30.40
CA ILE A 166 2.37 0.69 29.02
C ILE A 166 3.12 -0.25 28.06
N ILE A 167 4.02 -1.10 28.58
CA ILE A 167 4.78 -2.07 27.77
C ILE A 167 3.86 -3.17 27.24
N GLU A 168 2.82 -3.56 27.98
CA GLU A 168 1.83 -4.54 27.48
C GLU A 168 0.95 -3.93 26.38
N HIS A 169 0.76 -2.60 26.35
CA HIS A 169 0.04 -1.92 25.26
C HIS A 169 0.78 -1.96 23.90
N LEU A 170 2.06 -2.34 23.87
CA LEU A 170 2.74 -2.71 22.61
C LEU A 170 2.10 -3.94 21.94
N LYS A 171 1.35 -4.76 22.69
CA LYS A 171 0.58 -5.91 22.20
C LYS A 171 -0.93 -5.62 22.07
N ALA A 172 -1.35 -4.37 22.16
CA ALA A 172 -2.72 -3.98 21.84
C ALA A 172 -3.07 -4.35 20.40
N ALA A 173 -4.36 -4.64 20.13
CA ALA A 173 -4.81 -5.08 18.81
C ALA A 173 -4.84 -3.92 17.79
N ASP A 174 -5.19 -2.72 18.23
CA ASP A 174 -5.20 -1.49 17.43
C ASP A 174 -3.78 -0.88 17.30
N GLU A 175 -3.53 -0.16 16.20
CA GLU A 175 -2.20 0.42 15.98
C GLU A 175 -1.94 1.67 16.83
N GLU A 176 -2.98 2.44 17.17
CA GLU A 176 -2.78 3.73 17.84
C GLU A 176 -2.40 3.55 19.32
N SER A 177 -2.96 2.58 20.04
CA SER A 177 -2.51 2.21 21.39
C SER A 177 -1.06 1.72 21.39
N ARG A 178 -0.64 0.95 20.37
CA ARG A 178 0.76 0.53 20.20
C ARG A 178 1.67 1.74 19.95
N ARG A 179 1.29 2.65 19.03
CA ARG A 179 2.04 3.89 18.73
C ARG A 179 2.15 4.80 19.95
N GLY A 180 1.05 5.01 20.68
CA GLY A 180 1.00 5.79 21.91
C GLY A 180 1.89 5.21 23.01
N ALA A 181 1.86 3.88 23.17
CA ALA A 181 2.73 3.18 24.10
C ALA A 181 4.22 3.36 23.76
N LEU A 182 4.59 3.15 22.50
CA LEU A 182 5.97 3.35 22.06
C LEU A 182 6.41 4.82 22.20
N ARG A 183 5.54 5.79 21.85
CA ARG A 183 5.77 7.24 22.02
C ARG A 183 6.03 7.61 23.47
N GLN A 184 5.30 7.00 24.41
CA GLN A 184 5.49 7.22 25.85
C GLN A 184 6.81 6.61 26.33
N ILE A 185 7.09 5.34 26.02
CA ILE A 185 8.35 4.66 26.36
C ILE A 185 9.55 5.44 25.83
N PHE A 186 9.50 5.83 24.55
CA PHE A 186 10.54 6.61 23.89
C PHE A 186 10.71 7.99 24.55
N SER A 187 9.61 8.67 24.87
CA SER A 187 9.66 9.95 25.59
C SER A 187 10.31 9.84 26.97
N ASP A 188 10.12 8.74 27.70
CA ASP A 188 10.56 8.64 29.07
C ASP A 188 12.08 8.51 29.23
N PHE A 189 12.74 7.59 28.50
CA PHE A 189 14.21 7.51 28.56
C PHE A 189 14.88 8.68 27.85
N MET A 190 14.31 9.20 26.76
CA MET A 190 14.87 10.34 26.03
C MET A 190 14.77 11.69 26.77
N LYS A 191 13.83 11.83 27.71
CA LYS A 191 13.69 13.02 28.58
C LYS A 191 14.32 12.83 29.97
N SER A 192 15.01 11.71 30.21
CA SER A 192 15.68 11.43 31.47
C SER A 192 17.06 12.11 31.57
N PRO A 193 17.59 12.37 32.79
CA PRO A 193 18.87 13.05 32.96
C PRO A 193 20.03 12.30 32.31
N ALA A 194 20.91 13.02 31.61
CA ALA A 194 22.02 12.44 30.86
C ALA A 194 22.93 11.54 31.71
N ASP A 195 23.28 11.95 32.93
CA ASP A 195 24.12 11.16 33.83
C ASP A 195 23.45 9.83 34.25
N SER A 196 22.12 9.85 34.42
CA SER A 196 21.34 8.64 34.72
C SER A 196 21.32 7.69 33.53
N VAL A 197 21.09 8.22 32.32
CA VAL A 197 21.15 7.46 31.07
C VAL A 197 22.55 6.86 30.87
N ALA A 198 23.61 7.65 30.99
CA ALA A 198 24.99 7.19 30.83
C ALA A 198 25.36 6.09 31.83
N SER A 199 24.94 6.23 33.10
CA SER A 199 25.13 5.19 34.12
C SER A 199 24.39 3.89 33.78
N ALA A 200 23.17 3.98 33.25
CA ALA A 200 22.35 2.83 32.87
C ALA A 200 22.87 2.15 31.58
N VAL A 201 23.32 2.92 30.58
CA VAL A 201 24.02 2.40 29.39
C VAL A 201 25.30 1.68 29.82
N ALA A 202 26.15 2.27 30.67
CA ALA A 202 27.36 1.62 31.15
C ALA A 202 27.09 0.29 31.86
N GLN A 203 26.02 0.20 32.66
CA GLN A 203 25.57 -1.05 33.30
C GLN A 203 25.10 -2.09 32.27
N MET A 204 24.26 -1.69 31.31
CA MET A 204 23.82 -2.57 30.22
C MET A 204 25.02 -3.12 29.44
N ILE A 205 25.95 -2.26 29.03
CA ILE A 205 27.13 -2.65 28.27
C ILE A 205 28.07 -3.53 29.09
N ALA A 206 28.20 -3.32 30.40
CA ALA A 206 28.91 -4.23 31.29
C ALA A 206 28.25 -5.62 31.35
N ARG A 207 26.91 -5.72 31.39
CA ARG A 207 26.21 -7.02 31.26
C ARG A 207 26.47 -7.65 29.88
N LEU A 208 26.32 -6.89 28.79
CA LEU A 208 26.46 -7.41 27.43
C LEU A 208 27.88 -7.91 27.15
N LYS A 209 28.92 -7.24 27.64
CA LYS A 209 30.32 -7.69 27.54
C LYS A 209 30.59 -9.01 28.29
N ASN A 210 29.77 -9.36 29.28
CA ASN A 210 29.83 -10.64 30.03
C ASN A 210 28.85 -11.70 29.51
N LYS A 211 28.06 -11.42 28.46
CA LYS A 211 27.08 -12.36 27.87
C LYS A 211 27.81 -13.42 27.04
N SER A 212 27.67 -14.70 27.39
CA SER A 212 28.37 -15.81 26.73
C SER A 212 27.97 -16.02 25.27
N ALA A 213 26.71 -15.78 24.93
CA ALA A 213 26.20 -15.78 23.56
C ALA A 213 25.66 -14.38 23.23
N ARG A 214 26.47 -13.58 22.53
CA ARG A 214 26.06 -12.28 21.99
C ARG A 214 25.36 -12.45 20.63
N THR A 215 24.36 -11.62 20.41
CA THR A 215 23.65 -11.42 19.15
C THR A 215 24.27 -10.23 18.40
N PRO A 216 24.01 -10.06 17.09
CA PRO A 216 24.45 -8.89 16.35
C PRO A 216 23.99 -7.55 16.94
N LEU A 217 22.85 -7.52 17.64
CA LEU A 217 22.37 -6.33 18.34
C LEU A 217 23.18 -6.06 19.62
N ASP A 218 23.55 -7.08 20.40
CA ASP A 218 24.42 -6.88 21.57
C ASP A 218 25.80 -6.32 21.14
N ASP A 219 26.35 -6.82 20.03
CA ASP A 219 27.61 -6.35 19.46
C ASP A 219 27.49 -4.92 18.90
N LEU A 220 26.37 -4.56 18.26
CA LEU A 220 26.11 -3.18 17.86
C LEU A 220 26.06 -2.25 19.07
N LEU A 221 25.34 -2.60 20.14
CA LEU A 221 25.22 -1.76 21.33
C LEU A 221 26.59 -1.51 21.99
N ILE A 222 27.42 -2.55 22.06
CA ILE A 222 28.82 -2.44 22.54
C ILE A 222 29.66 -1.51 21.64
N ARG A 223 29.45 -1.56 20.31
CA ARG A 223 30.13 -0.65 19.36
C ARG A 223 29.64 0.79 19.49
N LEU A 224 28.33 1.01 19.59
CA LEU A 224 27.75 2.35 19.73
C LEU A 224 28.18 3.04 21.03
N ASP A 225 28.30 2.33 22.14
CA ASP A 225 28.87 2.88 23.39
C ASP A 225 30.40 3.13 23.28
N ALA A 226 31.13 2.35 22.49
CA ALA A 226 32.55 2.62 22.24
C ALA A 226 32.77 3.86 21.35
N GLU A 227 31.81 4.18 20.47
CA GLU A 227 31.84 5.37 19.61
C GLU A 227 31.22 6.61 20.30
N PHE A 228 30.18 6.41 21.14
CA PHE A 228 29.41 7.44 21.84
C PHE A 228 29.12 7.01 23.30
N PRO A 229 30.12 7.08 24.21
CA PRO A 229 30.00 6.54 25.57
C PRO A 229 28.81 7.12 26.35
N GLY A 230 27.91 6.23 26.79
CA GLY A 230 26.71 6.61 27.55
C GLY A 230 25.63 7.40 26.81
N ASP A 231 25.71 7.56 25.48
CA ASP A 231 24.71 8.31 24.71
C ASP A 231 23.35 7.59 24.67
N VAL A 232 22.26 8.36 24.81
CA VAL A 232 20.88 7.88 24.80
C VAL A 232 20.49 7.12 23.50
N GLY A 233 21.18 7.40 22.40
CA GLY A 233 21.05 6.69 21.13
C GLY A 233 21.40 5.20 21.21
N VAL A 234 22.22 4.79 22.18
CA VAL A 234 22.50 3.37 22.45
C VAL A 234 21.21 2.66 22.90
N PHE A 235 20.37 3.29 23.74
CA PHE A 235 19.05 2.73 24.05
C PHE A 235 18.08 2.81 22.87
N ALA A 236 18.10 3.88 22.07
CA ALA A 236 17.24 4.00 20.89
C ALA A 236 17.47 2.85 19.88
N ALA A 237 18.70 2.35 19.73
CA ALA A 237 19.02 1.22 18.85
C ALA A 237 18.31 -0.11 19.22
N LEU A 238 17.84 -0.28 20.46
CA LEU A 238 16.98 -1.41 20.86
C LEU A 238 15.58 -1.35 20.22
N LEU A 239 15.12 -0.15 19.86
CA LEU A 239 13.78 0.11 19.34
C LEU A 239 13.76 0.22 17.80
N LEU A 240 14.90 0.56 17.19
CA LEU A 240 15.05 0.74 15.75
C LEU A 240 15.50 -0.55 15.05
N ASN A 241 15.00 -0.78 13.83
CA ASN A 241 15.44 -1.90 13.00
C ASN A 241 16.92 -1.76 12.68
N TYR A 242 17.75 -2.68 13.19
CA TYR A 242 19.14 -2.84 12.78
C TYR A 242 19.23 -3.91 11.71
N PHE A 243 19.73 -3.55 10.53
CA PHE A 243 19.89 -4.44 9.39
C PHE A 243 21.08 -4.03 8.51
N THR A 244 21.38 -4.85 7.51
CA THR A 244 22.42 -4.61 6.52
C THR A 244 21.81 -4.67 5.13
N LEU A 245 21.99 -3.62 4.34
CA LEU A 245 21.74 -3.65 2.90
C LEU A 245 22.90 -4.36 2.21
N LYS A 246 22.60 -5.30 1.31
CA LYS A 246 23.55 -5.87 0.36
C LYS A 246 23.72 -4.95 -0.84
N LYS A 247 24.83 -5.09 -1.57
CA LYS A 247 25.13 -4.25 -2.74
C LYS A 247 23.97 -4.22 -3.76
N GLY A 248 23.44 -3.03 -4.04
CA GLY A 248 22.28 -2.81 -4.91
C GLY A 248 20.91 -2.91 -4.22
N GLU A 249 20.85 -3.29 -2.94
CA GLU A 249 19.68 -3.06 -2.09
C GLU A 249 19.65 -1.59 -1.65
N SER A 250 18.45 -1.13 -1.28
CA SER A 250 18.21 0.29 -0.98
C SER A 250 17.17 0.50 0.12
N VAL A 251 17.16 1.69 0.70
CA VAL A 251 16.16 2.17 1.66
C VAL A 251 15.73 3.60 1.30
N PHE A 252 14.44 3.87 1.41
CA PHE A 252 13.92 5.24 1.40
C PHE A 252 13.71 5.69 2.84
N LEU A 253 14.28 6.85 3.19
CA LEU A 253 14.22 7.43 4.52
C LEU A 253 13.11 8.48 4.51
N GLY A 254 11.94 8.08 5.02
CA GLY A 254 10.73 8.89 4.99
C GLY A 254 10.75 10.05 6.00
N PRO A 255 9.88 11.07 5.82
CA PRO A 255 9.71 12.12 6.82
C PRO A 255 9.29 11.51 8.16
N ASN A 256 9.83 12.06 9.25
CA ASN A 256 9.59 11.63 10.63
C ASN A 256 9.95 10.16 10.94
N GLN A 257 10.74 9.51 10.08
CA GLN A 257 11.26 8.16 10.31
C GLN A 257 12.67 8.24 10.93
N PRO A 258 12.89 7.68 12.13
CA PRO A 258 14.19 7.72 12.80
C PRO A 258 15.17 6.72 12.18
N HIS A 259 16.37 7.17 11.85
CA HIS A 259 17.39 6.37 11.16
C HIS A 259 18.83 6.82 11.48
N ALA A 260 19.81 5.97 11.18
CA ALA A 260 21.25 6.28 11.25
C ALA A 260 22.05 5.35 10.34
N CYS A 261 23.00 5.88 9.56
CA CYS A 261 23.99 5.06 8.87
C CYS A 261 25.08 4.62 9.86
N LEU A 262 25.48 3.33 9.85
CA LEU A 262 26.31 2.73 10.91
C LEU A 262 27.71 2.28 10.45
N LEU A 263 27.84 1.78 9.21
CA LEU A 263 29.08 1.27 8.60
C LEU A 263 28.85 0.95 7.11
N GLY A 264 29.81 1.22 6.23
CA GLY A 264 29.82 0.79 4.82
C GLY A 264 29.80 1.93 3.80
N ASP A 265 29.85 1.57 2.52
CA ASP A 265 29.86 2.51 1.39
C ASP A 265 28.53 2.50 0.63
N GLY A 266 28.08 3.67 0.18
CA GLY A 266 26.79 3.82 -0.48
C GLY A 266 26.71 5.01 -1.43
N ILE A 267 25.64 5.02 -2.24
CA ILE A 267 25.15 6.18 -2.97
C ILE A 267 23.97 6.74 -2.18
N GLU A 268 23.98 8.04 -1.95
CA GLU A 268 22.88 8.76 -1.30
C GLU A 268 22.32 9.80 -2.26
N CYS A 269 21.00 9.97 -2.26
CA CYS A 269 20.37 11.16 -2.81
C CYS A 269 19.40 11.76 -1.79
N THR A 270 19.43 13.08 -1.67
CA THR A 270 18.66 13.85 -0.69
C THR A 270 18.01 15.04 -1.38
N ALA A 271 16.86 15.52 -0.88
CA ALA A 271 16.39 16.86 -1.24
C ALA A 271 17.34 17.93 -0.69
N CYS A 272 17.39 19.09 -1.36
CA CYS A 272 18.14 20.26 -0.88
C CYS A 272 17.51 20.85 0.40
N SER A 273 18.01 20.43 1.56
CA SER A 273 17.68 20.91 2.91
C SER A 273 18.78 20.48 3.91
N ASP A 274 19.01 21.24 4.97
CA ASP A 274 19.87 20.86 6.11
C ASP A 274 19.07 20.52 7.39
N ASN A 275 17.72 20.61 7.34
CA ASN A 275 16.82 20.31 8.46
C ASN A 275 17.00 18.90 9.03
N THR A 276 17.37 18.80 10.32
CA THR A 276 17.72 17.52 10.97
C THR A 276 17.31 17.48 12.44
N VAL A 277 16.28 16.70 12.79
CA VAL A 277 15.89 16.44 14.20
C VAL A 277 16.69 15.24 14.72
N ARG A 278 17.48 15.40 15.78
CA ARG A 278 18.42 14.36 16.27
C ARG A 278 17.94 13.67 17.55
N ALA A 279 18.20 12.37 17.64
CA ALA A 279 17.71 11.43 18.65
C ALA A 279 18.81 10.71 19.44
N GLY A 280 20.09 11.02 19.20
CA GLY A 280 21.22 10.38 19.88
C GLY A 280 22.40 10.13 18.94
N LEU A 281 23.40 9.43 19.46
CA LEU A 281 24.72 9.22 18.85
C LEU A 281 25.33 10.58 18.42
N THR A 282 25.23 11.59 19.29
CA THR A 282 25.67 12.95 18.91
C THR A 282 25.87 13.92 20.07
N PRO A 283 26.97 14.70 20.07
CA PRO A 283 27.13 15.86 20.95
C PRO A 283 26.29 17.07 20.48
N LYS A 284 25.72 17.04 19.26
CA LYS A 284 24.94 18.16 18.70
C LYS A 284 23.58 18.34 19.42
N PHE A 285 22.96 19.49 19.16
CA PHE A 285 21.60 19.81 19.59
C PHE A 285 20.59 18.72 19.18
N LYS A 286 19.64 18.46 20.09
CA LYS A 286 18.58 17.44 20.01
C LYS A 286 17.27 18.12 20.45
N ASP A 287 16.38 18.42 19.51
CA ASP A 287 15.07 18.99 19.83
C ASP A 287 14.16 17.91 20.43
N MET A 288 14.15 17.84 21.75
CA MET A 288 13.38 16.84 22.49
C MET A 288 11.88 17.09 22.55
N GLN A 289 11.41 18.25 22.10
CA GLN A 289 9.97 18.50 21.96
C GLN A 289 9.50 17.86 20.65
N SER A 290 10.08 18.31 19.53
CA SER A 290 9.73 17.83 18.20
C SER A 290 10.00 16.33 18.02
N LEU A 291 11.11 15.79 18.55
CA LEU A 291 11.37 14.36 18.45
C LEU A 291 10.29 13.48 19.13
N CYS A 292 9.62 13.96 20.18
CA CYS A 292 8.59 13.19 20.86
C CYS A 292 7.18 13.39 20.27
N SER A 293 6.91 14.52 19.58
CA SER A 293 5.64 14.76 18.89
C SER A 293 5.65 14.24 17.45
N ASP A 294 6.73 14.44 16.72
CA ASP A 294 6.70 14.47 15.25
C ASP A 294 7.00 13.11 14.62
N LEU A 295 7.78 12.24 15.29
CA LEU A 295 8.08 10.88 14.82
C LEU A 295 6.80 10.05 14.58
N THR A 296 6.84 9.19 13.55
CA THR A 296 5.66 8.39 13.15
C THR A 296 5.25 7.32 14.17
N PHE A 297 6.21 6.81 14.94
CA PHE A 297 6.07 5.63 15.83
C PHE A 297 5.49 4.37 15.16
N GLN A 298 5.51 4.31 13.84
CA GLN A 298 5.09 3.14 13.08
C GLN A 298 6.09 2.01 13.26
N MET A 299 5.60 0.88 13.77
CA MET A 299 6.36 -0.33 14.05
C MET A 299 6.25 -1.30 12.88
N SER A 300 7.35 -1.52 12.16
CA SER A 300 7.38 -2.36 10.96
C SER A 300 8.68 -3.16 10.86
N PRO A 301 8.72 -4.21 10.03
CA PRO A 301 9.98 -4.77 9.55
C PRO A 301 10.86 -3.71 8.86
N PRO A 302 12.16 -4.00 8.62
CA PRO A 302 13.08 -3.11 7.93
C PRO A 302 12.52 -2.56 6.59
N PRO A 303 12.55 -1.23 6.36
CA PRO A 303 11.85 -0.58 5.24
C PRO A 303 12.64 -0.64 3.92
N TYR A 304 13.01 -1.85 3.47
CA TYR A 304 13.68 -2.08 2.19
C TYR A 304 12.90 -1.45 1.02
N PHE A 305 13.55 -0.56 0.27
CA PHE A 305 12.98 0.01 -0.95
C PHE A 305 13.23 -0.91 -2.14
N LYS A 306 12.17 -1.21 -2.90
CA LYS A 306 12.20 -2.10 -4.05
C LYS A 306 12.47 -1.32 -5.33
N SER A 307 13.60 -1.58 -5.96
CA SER A 307 13.98 -1.04 -7.27
C SER A 307 13.17 -1.63 -8.43
N ARG A 308 13.23 -0.96 -9.59
CA ARG A 308 12.55 -1.33 -10.83
C ARG A 308 13.58 -1.52 -11.95
N HIS A 309 13.68 -2.71 -12.55
CA HIS A 309 14.45 -2.89 -13.78
C HIS A 309 13.72 -2.25 -14.97
N LEU A 310 14.49 -1.59 -15.84
CA LEU A 310 14.02 -0.86 -17.02
C LEU A 310 14.58 -1.47 -18.31
N SER A 311 15.83 -1.90 -18.26
CA SER A 311 16.49 -2.79 -19.22
C SER A 311 17.32 -3.82 -18.42
N ASP A 312 17.98 -4.76 -19.09
CA ASP A 312 18.94 -5.68 -18.44
C ASP A 312 20.12 -4.92 -17.81
N SER A 313 20.47 -3.74 -18.35
CA SER A 313 21.54 -2.88 -17.85
C SER A 313 21.08 -1.86 -16.79
N VAL A 314 19.83 -1.36 -16.88
CA VAL A 314 19.36 -0.20 -16.12
C VAL A 314 18.38 -0.58 -15.01
N THR A 315 18.74 -0.21 -13.77
CA THR A 315 17.94 -0.42 -12.56
C THR A 315 17.61 0.91 -11.88
N GLU A 316 16.34 1.14 -11.57
CA GLU A 316 15.82 2.40 -11.04
C GLU A 316 15.44 2.34 -9.56
N TYR A 317 15.76 3.41 -8.85
CA TYR A 317 15.46 3.70 -7.46
C TYR A 317 14.71 5.04 -7.40
N ALA A 318 13.39 4.99 -7.54
CA ALA A 318 12.53 6.17 -7.71
C ALA A 318 11.49 6.29 -6.56
N PRO A 319 11.87 6.85 -5.39
CA PRO A 319 10.98 7.00 -4.24
C PRO A 319 9.83 7.97 -4.52
N PRO A 320 8.74 7.98 -3.71
CA PRO A 320 7.50 8.72 -3.98
C PRO A 320 7.63 10.23 -3.68
N VAL A 321 8.62 10.88 -4.31
CA VAL A 321 9.01 12.29 -4.16
C VAL A 321 9.32 12.90 -5.53
N SER A 322 9.33 14.22 -5.61
CA SER A 322 9.54 14.99 -6.87
C SER A 322 10.99 15.36 -7.11
N GLU A 323 11.79 15.32 -6.07
CA GLU A 323 13.11 15.92 -6.02
C GLU A 323 14.13 15.10 -6.82
N PHE A 324 14.01 13.77 -6.84
CA PHE A 324 14.97 12.90 -7.53
C PHE A 324 14.45 11.50 -7.89
N ALA A 325 15.08 10.89 -8.88
CA ALA A 325 15.20 9.44 -9.06
C ALA A 325 16.68 9.08 -9.30
N VAL A 326 17.09 7.85 -8.98
CA VAL A 326 18.45 7.35 -9.22
C VAL A 326 18.39 6.12 -10.13
N HIS A 327 19.32 6.01 -11.07
CA HIS A 327 19.47 4.92 -12.03
C HIS A 327 20.88 4.34 -11.94
N GLU A 328 20.99 3.04 -11.66
CA GLU A 328 22.22 2.28 -11.81
C GLU A 328 22.28 1.71 -13.23
N ILE A 329 23.38 1.95 -13.94
CA ILE A 329 23.60 1.52 -15.33
C ILE A 329 24.83 0.59 -15.34
N LYS A 330 24.59 -0.69 -15.65
CA LYS A 330 25.56 -1.81 -15.53
C LYS A 330 26.02 -2.32 -16.91
N GLY A 331 26.99 -1.63 -17.50
CA GLY A 331 27.56 -1.99 -18.80
C GLY A 331 26.62 -1.67 -19.97
N GLY A 332 26.96 -2.19 -21.15
CA GLY A 332 26.10 -2.09 -22.34
C GLY A 332 26.18 -0.75 -23.09
N THR A 333 25.27 -0.61 -24.04
CA THR A 333 25.02 0.61 -24.81
C THR A 333 23.56 0.99 -24.63
N ASP A 334 23.29 1.69 -23.52
CA ASP A 334 21.94 2.12 -23.16
C ASP A 334 21.82 3.61 -23.46
N SER A 335 20.82 3.99 -24.26
CA SER A 335 20.45 5.39 -24.36
C SER A 335 19.81 5.83 -23.05
N LEU A 336 20.24 6.97 -22.52
CA LEU A 336 19.38 7.72 -21.63
C LEU A 336 18.17 8.15 -22.47
N TRP A 337 17.07 7.45 -22.20
CA TRP A 337 15.71 7.92 -22.41
C TRP A 337 15.56 9.41 -22.06
N ASP A 338 14.63 10.08 -22.74
CA ASP A 338 14.26 11.50 -22.56
C ASP A 338 13.98 11.82 -21.08
N LEU A 339 15.03 12.29 -20.37
CA LEU A 339 15.02 12.49 -18.92
C LEU A 339 14.06 13.61 -18.51
N LYS A 340 13.81 14.58 -19.39
CA LYS A 340 13.01 15.81 -19.17
C LYS A 340 13.42 16.60 -17.93
N ALA A 341 14.63 16.34 -17.45
CA ALA A 341 15.20 16.76 -16.19
C ALA A 341 16.70 16.90 -16.38
N SER A 342 17.29 17.84 -15.67
CA SER A 342 18.73 17.84 -15.50
C SER A 342 19.16 16.63 -14.68
N SER A 343 20.37 16.15 -14.92
CA SER A 343 20.92 14.97 -14.24
C SER A 343 22.38 15.16 -13.89
N ILE A 344 22.81 14.43 -12.87
CA ILE A 344 24.21 14.25 -12.49
C ILE A 344 24.53 12.77 -12.63
N MET A 345 25.60 12.42 -13.35
CA MET A 345 26.11 11.05 -13.42
C MET A 345 27.47 10.95 -12.72
N LEU A 346 27.68 9.89 -11.93
CA LEU A 346 28.95 9.50 -11.30
C LEU A 346 29.40 8.12 -11.81
N LEU A 347 30.64 8.04 -12.29
CA LEU A 347 31.24 6.76 -12.69
C LEU A 347 31.89 6.03 -11.50
N THR A 348 31.19 5.08 -10.88
CA THR A 348 31.76 4.35 -9.72
C THR A 348 32.80 3.29 -10.09
N SER A 349 32.80 2.79 -11.34
CA SER A 349 33.77 1.80 -11.81
C SER A 349 33.99 1.83 -13.32
N GLY A 350 35.20 1.44 -13.75
CA GLY A 350 35.54 1.30 -15.18
C GLY A 350 35.64 2.62 -15.93
N SER A 351 35.16 2.59 -17.17
CA SER A 351 35.04 3.75 -18.06
C SER A 351 33.74 3.70 -18.86
N ALA A 352 33.29 4.86 -19.33
CA ALA A 352 32.15 5.00 -20.21
C ALA A 352 32.43 6.04 -21.29
N GLN A 353 31.71 5.94 -22.41
CA GLN A 353 31.62 7.00 -23.39
C GLN A 353 30.18 7.52 -23.41
N LEU A 354 30.03 8.82 -23.17
CA LEU A 354 28.79 9.55 -23.39
C LEU A 354 28.78 10.07 -24.83
N VAL A 355 27.67 9.92 -25.55
CA VAL A 355 27.47 10.48 -26.89
C VAL A 355 26.25 11.39 -26.88
N ALA A 356 26.42 12.68 -27.18
CA ALA A 356 25.34 13.67 -27.21
C ALA A 356 25.53 14.59 -28.43
N ASP A 357 24.47 14.82 -29.21
CA ASP A 357 24.46 15.62 -30.45
C ASP A 357 25.61 15.32 -31.45
N GLY A 358 26.11 14.08 -31.44
CA GLY A 358 27.22 13.62 -32.29
C GLY A 358 28.62 13.81 -31.70
N GLU A 359 28.76 14.55 -30.60
CA GLU A 359 30.02 14.66 -29.85
C GLU A 359 30.19 13.50 -28.85
N GLN A 360 31.43 13.18 -28.50
CA GLN A 360 31.78 12.06 -27.62
C GLN A 360 32.61 12.55 -26.42
N MET A 361 32.14 12.28 -25.21
CA MET A 361 32.87 12.54 -23.98
C MET A 361 33.27 11.19 -23.33
N ASN A 362 34.58 10.95 -23.22
CA ASN A 362 35.10 9.78 -22.52
C ASN A 362 35.20 10.07 -21.02
N LEU A 363 34.76 9.11 -20.21
CA LEU A 363 34.65 9.19 -18.75
C LEU A 363 35.43 8.06 -18.07
N SER A 364 36.18 8.39 -17.03
CA SER A 364 36.86 7.44 -16.14
C SER A 364 36.15 7.33 -14.79
N ARG A 365 36.45 6.24 -14.05
CA ARG A 365 36.04 6.07 -12.65
C ARG A 365 36.35 7.34 -11.84
N GLY A 366 35.42 7.73 -10.98
CA GLY A 366 35.52 8.90 -10.11
C GLY A 366 34.93 10.16 -10.73
N GLU A 367 34.93 10.29 -12.06
CA GLU A 367 34.41 11.49 -12.70
C GLU A 367 32.90 11.59 -12.53
N ALA A 368 32.46 12.82 -12.24
CA ALA A 368 31.06 13.21 -12.21
C ALA A 368 30.78 14.20 -13.36
N ILE A 369 29.58 14.18 -13.92
CA ILE A 369 29.15 15.10 -14.99
C ILE A 369 27.77 15.64 -14.70
N PHE A 370 27.49 16.85 -15.18
CA PHE A 370 26.15 17.40 -15.34
C PHE A 370 25.64 17.15 -16.76
N ILE A 371 24.37 16.73 -16.87
CA ILE A 371 23.65 16.51 -18.11
C ILE A 371 22.46 17.49 -18.11
N PRO A 372 22.48 18.53 -18.97
CA PRO A 372 21.33 19.42 -19.14
C PRO A 372 20.07 18.67 -19.61
N ALA A 373 18.90 19.12 -19.18
CA ALA A 373 17.60 18.59 -19.62
C ALA A 373 17.38 18.74 -21.15
N ASP A 374 18.02 19.74 -21.76
CA ASP A 374 18.00 20.02 -23.19
C ASP A 374 19.21 19.38 -23.94
N ALA A 375 19.88 18.39 -23.36
CA ALA A 375 20.94 17.59 -24.01
C ALA A 375 20.41 16.45 -24.91
N GLY A 376 19.10 16.40 -25.16
CA GLY A 376 18.47 15.43 -26.05
C GLY A 376 18.44 14.01 -25.48
N PHE A 377 18.98 13.06 -26.24
CA PHE A 377 19.03 11.63 -25.90
C PHE A 377 20.49 11.16 -25.78
N PRO A 378 21.18 11.46 -24.66
CA PRO A 378 22.57 11.05 -24.49
C PRO A 378 22.72 9.51 -24.44
N GLU A 379 23.53 8.94 -25.33
CA GLU A 379 23.86 7.51 -25.29
C GLU A 379 25.00 7.26 -24.28
N ILE A 380 24.79 6.34 -23.32
CA ILE A 380 25.84 5.88 -22.41
C ILE A 380 26.32 4.51 -22.89
N ARG A 381 27.55 4.49 -23.40
CA ARG A 381 28.31 3.27 -23.72
C ARG A 381 29.21 2.94 -22.54
N SER A 382 28.68 2.23 -21.55
CA SER A 382 29.44 1.90 -20.33
C SER A 382 30.14 0.55 -20.45
N SER A 383 31.40 0.49 -20.00
CA SER A 383 32.08 -0.80 -19.80
C SER A 383 31.75 -1.47 -18.47
N ARG A 384 31.27 -0.70 -17.47
CA ARG A 384 30.99 -1.15 -16.09
C ARG A 384 29.85 -0.34 -15.43
N ILE A 385 29.93 -0.06 -14.12
CA ILE A 385 28.85 0.54 -13.34
C ILE A 385 28.99 2.06 -13.26
N SER A 386 27.94 2.75 -13.71
CA SER A 386 27.72 4.20 -13.56
C SER A 386 26.38 4.45 -12.88
N TRP A 387 26.26 5.58 -12.17
CA TRP A 387 25.04 5.97 -11.46
C TRP A 387 24.61 7.35 -11.94
N THR A 388 23.37 7.48 -12.39
CA THR A 388 22.77 8.75 -12.79
C THR A 388 21.68 9.11 -11.80
N CYS A 389 21.61 10.38 -11.39
CA CYS A 389 20.52 10.92 -10.61
C CYS A 389 19.98 12.17 -11.29
N GLY A 390 18.66 12.27 -11.43
CA GLY A 390 18.02 13.41 -12.08
C GLY A 390 16.72 13.82 -11.38
N GLY A 391 16.32 15.07 -11.56
CA GLY A 391 15.11 15.61 -10.93
C GLY A 391 13.87 14.84 -11.38
N ARG A 392 13.02 14.36 -10.46
CA ARG A 392 11.89 13.51 -10.85
C ARG A 392 10.67 14.32 -11.26
N ALA A 393 10.47 14.44 -12.56
CA ALA A 393 9.18 14.87 -13.10
C ALA A 393 8.08 13.90 -12.62
N ILE A 394 7.25 14.31 -11.64
CA ILE A 394 5.94 13.66 -11.37
C ILE A 394 4.89 14.15 -12.40
N GLY A 395 5.31 14.28 -13.66
CA GLY A 395 4.41 14.09 -14.79
C GLY A 395 4.15 12.59 -14.91
N GLU A 396 2.89 12.19 -15.12
CA GLU A 396 2.49 10.78 -15.14
C GLU A 396 3.44 9.91 -15.98
N MET A 397 4.06 8.89 -15.36
CA MET A 397 4.57 7.72 -16.09
C MET A 397 3.43 6.82 -16.61
N ARG A 398 2.41 7.44 -17.23
CA ARG A 398 1.73 6.81 -18.35
C ARG A 398 2.74 6.82 -19.50
N GLY A 399 3.46 5.72 -19.67
CA GLY A 399 4.28 5.50 -20.86
C GLY A 399 3.43 5.55 -22.15
N SER A 400 4.04 5.36 -23.31
CA SER A 400 3.36 5.51 -24.61
C SER A 400 2.25 4.47 -24.91
N PHE A 401 1.78 3.72 -23.91
CA PHE A 401 0.57 2.91 -23.95
C PHE A 401 -0.58 3.61 -23.21
N GLY A 402 -1.46 4.22 -24.00
CA GLY A 402 -2.64 4.94 -23.51
C GLY A 402 -2.39 6.44 -23.38
N LYS A 403 -2.98 7.21 -24.30
CA LYS A 403 -3.26 8.64 -24.07
C LYS A 403 -3.89 8.81 -22.69
N LYS A 404 -3.71 9.97 -22.06
CA LYS A 404 -4.52 10.40 -20.92
C LYS A 404 -5.95 10.67 -21.37
N VAL A 405 -6.68 9.60 -21.66
CA VAL A 405 -8.14 9.60 -21.69
C VAL A 405 -8.56 9.89 -20.25
N MET A 406 -8.78 11.18 -19.98
CA MET A 406 -9.75 11.57 -18.97
C MET A 406 -11.01 10.78 -19.30
N ILE A 407 -11.36 9.83 -18.44
CA ILE A 407 -12.52 8.99 -18.64
C ILE A 407 -13.72 9.91 -18.52
N GLY A 408 -14.26 10.32 -19.66
CA GLY A 408 -15.46 11.14 -19.71
C GLY A 408 -16.59 10.41 -19.02
N GLU A 409 -17.53 11.18 -18.45
CA GLU A 409 -18.65 10.69 -17.63
C GLU A 409 -19.30 9.40 -18.16
N ALA A 410 -19.59 9.32 -19.46
CA ALA A 410 -20.12 8.13 -20.11
C ALA A 410 -19.24 6.87 -19.98
N GLY A 411 -17.91 7.00 -20.10
CA GLY A 411 -16.96 5.91 -19.91
C GLY A 411 -16.75 5.53 -18.44
N TYR A 412 -16.95 6.47 -17.51
CA TYR A 412 -16.93 6.18 -16.08
C TYR A 412 -18.18 5.37 -15.71
N ILE A 413 -19.35 5.78 -16.20
CA ILE A 413 -20.61 5.03 -16.10
C ILE A 413 -20.48 3.64 -16.73
N GLU A 414 -19.78 3.50 -17.87
CA GLU A 414 -19.53 2.19 -18.49
C GLU A 414 -18.63 1.29 -17.63
N ILE A 415 -17.55 1.84 -17.04
CA ILE A 415 -16.67 1.09 -16.13
C ILE A 415 -17.43 0.67 -14.86
N MET A 416 -18.19 1.58 -14.24
CA MET A 416 -19.01 1.27 -13.05
C MET A 416 -20.06 0.19 -13.34
N LYS A 417 -20.71 0.24 -14.52
CA LYS A 417 -21.61 -0.82 -14.98
C LYS A 417 -20.88 -2.15 -15.21
N ASN A 418 -19.65 -2.14 -15.72
CA ASN A 418 -18.86 -3.37 -15.88
C ASN A 418 -18.40 -3.95 -14.53
N CYS A 419 -18.03 -3.12 -13.56
CA CYS A 419 -17.72 -3.54 -12.19
C CYS A 419 -18.96 -4.13 -11.48
N SER A 420 -20.12 -3.46 -11.57
CA SER A 420 -21.40 -3.98 -11.06
C SER A 420 -21.76 -5.33 -11.70
N ASN A 421 -21.69 -5.44 -13.03
CA ASN A 421 -21.92 -6.71 -13.74
C ASN A 421 -20.95 -7.83 -13.33
N TRP A 422 -19.70 -7.50 -13.04
CA TRP A 422 -18.71 -8.49 -12.56
C TRP A 422 -19.02 -8.93 -11.13
N ASN A 423 -19.30 -7.99 -10.22
CA ASN A 423 -19.74 -8.28 -8.85
C ASN A 423 -20.99 -9.16 -8.83
N SER A 424 -22.03 -8.82 -9.60
CA SER A 424 -23.26 -9.62 -9.72
C SER A 424 -23.03 -11.04 -10.26
N ARG A 425 -22.05 -11.22 -11.16
CA ARG A 425 -21.63 -12.56 -11.63
C ARG A 425 -20.91 -13.35 -10.54
N ILE A 426 -19.95 -12.73 -9.85
CA ILE A 426 -19.23 -13.34 -8.73
C ILE A 426 -20.18 -13.68 -7.57
N GLU A 427 -21.17 -12.83 -7.28
CA GLU A 427 -22.24 -13.13 -6.34
C GLU A 427 -23.10 -14.30 -6.79
N THR A 428 -23.53 -14.34 -8.05
CA THR A 428 -24.34 -15.44 -8.60
C THR A 428 -23.56 -16.76 -8.53
N GLU A 429 -22.26 -16.72 -8.80
CA GLU A 429 -21.37 -17.87 -8.68
C GLU A 429 -21.19 -18.31 -7.22
N ARG A 430 -20.99 -17.36 -6.29
CA ARG A 430 -20.97 -17.62 -4.84
C ARG A 430 -22.31 -18.22 -4.37
N LYS A 431 -23.44 -17.64 -4.77
CA LYS A 431 -24.81 -18.15 -4.53
C LYS A 431 -24.98 -19.58 -5.05
N GLY A 432 -24.37 -19.93 -6.18
CA GLY A 432 -24.32 -21.31 -6.72
C GLY A 432 -23.36 -22.28 -6.02
N ARG A 433 -22.43 -21.78 -5.19
CA ARG A 433 -21.48 -22.55 -4.37
C ARG A 433 -21.95 -22.79 -2.92
N TYR A 434 -22.97 -22.06 -2.44
CA TYR A 434 -23.61 -22.36 -1.16
C TYR A 434 -24.51 -23.61 -1.24
N PRO A 435 -24.71 -24.33 -0.11
CA PRO A 435 -25.59 -25.50 -0.08
C PRO A 435 -27.06 -25.07 -0.22
N VAL A 436 -27.64 -25.28 -1.40
CA VAL A 436 -29.07 -25.07 -1.64
C VAL A 436 -29.86 -26.09 -0.81
N LEU A 437 -30.64 -25.59 0.15
CA LEU A 437 -31.60 -26.41 0.90
C LEU A 437 -32.85 -26.62 0.04
N ASP A 438 -33.29 -27.86 -0.06
CA ASP A 438 -34.60 -28.20 -0.61
C ASP A 438 -35.70 -27.59 0.26
N ALA A 439 -36.57 -26.77 -0.31
CA ALA A 439 -37.55 -25.98 0.43
C ALA A 439 -38.67 -26.82 1.08
N GLN A 440 -38.83 -28.09 0.71
CA GLN A 440 -39.91 -28.96 1.16
C GLN A 440 -39.44 -30.03 2.17
N THR A 441 -38.15 -30.41 2.12
CA THR A 441 -37.53 -31.40 3.01
C THR A 441 -36.47 -30.83 3.95
N GLY A 442 -35.95 -29.62 3.67
CA GLY A 442 -34.90 -28.97 4.46
C GLY A 442 -33.49 -29.54 4.30
N ILE A 443 -33.28 -30.46 3.36
CA ILE A 443 -32.01 -31.16 3.14
C ILE A 443 -31.16 -30.40 2.11
N ALA A 444 -29.85 -30.26 2.36
CA ALA A 444 -28.91 -29.67 1.42
C ALA A 444 -28.69 -30.58 0.20
N GLN A 445 -29.03 -30.10 -1.00
CA GLN A 445 -28.86 -30.86 -2.25
C GLN A 445 -27.41 -30.86 -2.79
N ARG A 446 -26.49 -30.12 -2.15
CA ARG A 446 -25.04 -30.12 -2.44
C ARG A 446 -24.23 -30.02 -1.13
N PRO A 447 -23.11 -30.75 -0.99
CA PRO A 447 -22.23 -30.63 0.18
C PRO A 447 -21.46 -29.30 0.13
N SER A 448 -21.33 -28.64 1.30
CA SER A 448 -20.49 -27.44 1.44
C SER A 448 -19.08 -27.80 1.88
N GLN A 449 -18.07 -27.23 1.22
CA GLN A 449 -16.66 -27.40 1.58
C GLN A 449 -16.23 -26.51 2.76
N TYR A 450 -17.10 -25.62 3.25
CA TYR A 450 -16.80 -24.59 4.25
C TYR A 450 -17.47 -24.85 5.61
N ALA A 451 -17.80 -26.10 5.94
CA ALA A 451 -18.25 -26.47 7.28
C ALA A 451 -17.03 -26.82 8.17
N PRO A 452 -16.73 -26.04 9.24
CA PRO A 452 -15.54 -26.28 10.08
C PRO A 452 -15.76 -27.45 11.05
N ILE A 453 -15.61 -28.68 10.55
CA ILE A 453 -15.73 -29.91 11.35
C ILE A 453 -14.35 -30.25 11.95
N THR A 454 -14.11 -29.79 13.17
CA THR A 454 -12.87 -30.09 13.91
C THR A 454 -12.84 -31.52 14.45
N PHE A 455 -11.65 -32.06 14.73
CA PHE A 455 -11.47 -33.40 15.30
C PHE A 455 -12.19 -33.58 16.64
N ALA A 456 -12.29 -32.52 17.45
CA ALA A 456 -12.94 -32.52 18.76
C ALA A 456 -14.46 -32.75 18.72
N SER A 457 -15.11 -32.58 17.57
CA SER A 457 -16.56 -32.81 17.39
C SER A 457 -16.95 -34.27 17.08
N ARG A 458 -16.00 -35.22 17.17
CA ARG A 458 -16.23 -36.65 16.92
C ARG A 458 -16.82 -37.38 18.13
N TYR A 459 -17.74 -38.30 17.85
CA TYR A 459 -18.30 -39.25 18.81
C TYR A 459 -17.93 -40.70 18.44
N PRO A 460 -17.89 -41.63 19.42
CA PRO A 460 -17.72 -43.05 19.16
C PRO A 460 -18.83 -43.60 18.25
N PRO A 461 -18.50 -44.49 17.28
CA PRO A 461 -19.50 -45.09 16.40
C PRO A 461 -20.41 -46.06 17.17
N SER A 462 -21.72 -46.00 16.90
CA SER A 462 -22.73 -46.88 17.51
C SER A 462 -22.96 -48.19 16.71
N SER A 463 -22.14 -48.47 15.70
CA SER A 463 -22.15 -49.69 14.90
C SER A 463 -20.72 -50.16 14.62
N PRO A 464 -20.40 -51.46 14.70
CA PRO A 464 -19.08 -52.00 14.37
C PRO A 464 -18.61 -51.73 12.92
N SER A 465 -19.54 -51.37 12.02
CA SER A 465 -19.26 -51.03 10.62
C SER A 465 -18.96 -49.56 10.37
N GLN A 466 -18.86 -48.73 11.42
CA GLN A 466 -18.59 -47.29 11.33
C GLN A 466 -17.34 -46.92 12.13
N VAL A 467 -16.58 -45.92 11.67
CA VAL A 467 -15.28 -45.53 12.28
C VAL A 467 -15.41 -44.34 13.23
N CYS A 468 -16.28 -43.37 12.94
CA CYS A 468 -16.65 -42.27 13.84
C CYS A 468 -17.98 -41.63 13.40
N THR A 469 -18.59 -40.85 14.30
CA THR A 469 -19.83 -40.08 14.04
C THR A 469 -19.69 -38.62 14.51
N TYR A 470 -20.60 -37.74 14.09
CA TYR A 470 -20.65 -36.31 14.47
C TYR A 470 -22.10 -35.90 14.75
N MET A 471 -22.32 -34.88 15.58
CA MET A 471 -23.66 -34.34 15.84
C MET A 471 -24.15 -33.37 14.75
N SER A 472 -25.46 -33.40 14.45
CA SER A 472 -26.12 -32.41 13.61
C SER A 472 -26.51 -31.16 14.42
N GLN A 473 -26.06 -29.99 13.97
CA GLN A 473 -26.43 -28.70 14.56
C GLN A 473 -27.82 -28.24 14.11
N ARG A 474 -28.56 -27.54 14.98
CA ARG A 474 -29.85 -26.93 14.64
C ARG A 474 -29.68 -25.47 14.22
N TRP A 475 -30.07 -25.16 12.98
CA TRP A 475 -30.06 -23.80 12.43
C TRP A 475 -31.09 -22.88 13.11
N ARG A 476 -30.78 -21.58 13.18
CA ARG A 476 -31.68 -20.50 13.63
C ARG A 476 -31.97 -19.53 12.48
N LYS A 477 -33.15 -18.93 12.49
CA LYS A 477 -33.53 -17.85 11.55
C LYS A 477 -32.99 -16.51 12.10
N ARG A 478 -32.43 -15.67 11.23
CA ARG A 478 -31.99 -14.29 11.58
C ARG A 478 -33.20 -13.37 11.83
N SER A 479 -32.98 -12.29 12.59
CA SER A 479 -33.89 -11.15 12.64
C SER A 479 -33.87 -10.38 11.30
N ALA A 480 -34.89 -9.55 11.07
CA ALA A 480 -34.88 -8.58 9.98
C ALA A 480 -34.08 -7.32 10.38
N ALA A 481 -33.54 -6.62 9.39
CA ALA A 481 -32.91 -5.31 9.54
C ALA A 481 -33.95 -4.20 9.80
N PRO A 482 -33.58 -3.06 10.42
CA PRO A 482 -34.44 -1.88 10.53
C PRO A 482 -34.72 -1.24 9.15
N SER A 483 -35.78 -0.44 9.06
CA SER A 483 -36.20 0.27 7.84
C SER A 483 -35.45 1.59 7.63
N SER A 484 -35.30 2.00 6.37
CA SER A 484 -34.73 3.27 5.89
C SER A 484 -35.04 4.48 6.78
N ASP A 485 -36.31 4.68 7.07
CA ASP A 485 -36.86 5.85 7.75
C ASP A 485 -36.31 5.99 9.18
N ALA A 486 -35.92 4.88 9.81
CA ALA A 486 -35.29 4.84 11.13
C ALA A 486 -33.78 5.14 11.07
N THR A 487 -33.14 4.94 9.92
CA THR A 487 -31.75 5.33 9.66
C THR A 487 -31.66 6.82 9.32
N GLU A 488 -32.53 7.33 8.43
CA GLU A 488 -32.59 8.77 8.12
C GLU A 488 -32.89 9.60 9.38
N MET A 489 -33.88 9.20 10.19
CA MET A 489 -34.19 9.91 11.45
C MET A 489 -33.03 9.89 12.45
N LYS A 490 -32.21 8.83 12.50
CA LYS A 490 -30.96 8.85 13.27
C LYS A 490 -29.99 9.89 12.73
N TYR A 491 -29.75 9.89 11.42
CA TYR A 491 -28.79 10.80 10.78
C TYR A 491 -29.18 12.27 10.95
N ILE A 492 -30.46 12.61 10.77
CA ILE A 492 -31.01 13.96 10.94
C ILE A 492 -30.81 14.47 12.38
N VAL A 493 -31.05 13.61 13.37
CA VAL A 493 -30.85 13.93 14.80
C VAL A 493 -29.37 14.03 15.17
N GLN A 494 -28.51 13.21 14.56
CA GLN A 494 -27.07 13.18 14.80
C GLN A 494 -26.37 14.41 14.19
N CYS A 495 -26.86 14.95 13.08
CA CYS A 495 -26.35 16.18 12.45
C CYS A 495 -26.93 17.48 13.02
N ASN A 496 -28.01 17.44 13.82
CA ASN A 496 -28.64 18.63 14.42
C ASN A 496 -28.85 18.46 15.94
N PRO A 497 -27.85 18.83 16.79
CA PRO A 497 -27.92 18.63 18.24
C PRO A 497 -29.17 19.25 18.90
N SER A 498 -29.63 20.41 18.42
CA SER A 498 -30.83 21.07 18.94
C SER A 498 -32.14 20.30 18.72
N ILE A 499 -32.19 19.38 17.75
CA ILE A 499 -33.34 18.48 17.56
C ILE A 499 -33.27 17.34 18.58
N ASN A 500 -32.08 16.82 18.87
CA ASN A 500 -31.84 15.80 19.90
C ASN A 500 -32.27 16.32 21.29
N ASP A 501 -31.89 17.55 21.65
CA ASP A 501 -32.28 18.18 22.92
C ASP A 501 -33.81 18.31 23.08
N VAL A 502 -34.54 18.68 22.03
CA VAL A 502 -36.01 18.79 22.04
C VAL A 502 -36.67 17.41 22.13
N LEU A 503 -36.15 16.39 21.43
CA LEU A 503 -36.62 15.02 21.54
C LEU A 503 -36.45 14.47 22.97
N ASN A 504 -35.32 14.75 23.62
CA ASN A 504 -35.04 14.30 24.99
C ASN A 504 -35.93 15.01 26.03
N GLN A 505 -36.26 16.29 25.83
CA GLN A 505 -37.26 17.01 26.66
C GLN A 505 -38.69 16.47 26.48
N THR A 506 -39.02 16.03 25.26
CA THR A 506 -40.33 15.42 24.96
C THR A 506 -40.42 14.01 25.57
N ALA A 507 -39.34 13.22 25.51
CA ALA A 507 -39.26 11.88 26.09
C ALA A 507 -39.32 11.89 27.63
N THR A 508 -38.67 12.84 28.29
CA THR A 508 -38.74 12.99 29.76
C THR A 508 -40.14 13.41 30.23
N SER A 509 -40.88 14.18 29.42
CA SER A 509 -42.29 14.49 29.69
C SER A 509 -43.15 13.22 29.64
N ALA A 510 -42.97 12.36 28.63
CA ALA A 510 -43.74 11.13 28.45
C ALA A 510 -43.47 10.05 29.52
N GLN A 511 -42.29 10.04 30.16
CA GLN A 511 -42.00 9.09 31.24
C GLN A 511 -42.72 9.40 32.56
N SER A 512 -43.32 10.59 32.72
CA SER A 512 -44.01 10.98 33.96
C SER A 512 -45.33 10.24 34.20
N GLU A 513 -46.02 9.75 33.16
CA GLU A 513 -47.36 9.15 33.29
C GLU A 513 -47.36 7.64 33.60
N PHE A 514 -46.22 6.93 33.52
CA PHE A 514 -46.18 5.47 33.72
C PHE A 514 -45.65 5.01 35.09
N SER A 515 -45.25 5.92 35.98
CA SER A 515 -44.69 5.57 37.30
C SER A 515 -45.71 5.70 38.44
N SER A 516 -46.72 4.81 38.47
CA SER A 516 -47.74 4.82 39.54
C SER A 516 -48.28 3.46 40.02
N THR A 517 -47.55 2.35 39.84
CA THR A 517 -47.79 1.10 40.61
C THR A 517 -46.52 0.37 41.04
N THR A 518 -46.43 0.15 42.35
CA THR A 518 -45.67 -0.85 43.14
C THR A 518 -45.17 -2.12 42.42
N GLY A 519 -44.04 -2.74 42.79
CA GLY A 519 -43.20 -2.50 43.98
C GLY A 519 -41.99 -3.46 44.07
N GLU A 520 -41.39 -3.59 45.26
CA GLU A 520 -40.09 -4.26 45.49
C GLU A 520 -40.08 -5.78 45.20
N ASN A 521 -38.94 -6.29 44.72
CA ASN A 521 -38.55 -7.69 44.87
C ASN A 521 -37.04 -7.89 44.67
N SER A 522 -36.38 -8.61 45.59
CA SER A 522 -34.96 -8.94 45.52
C SER A 522 -34.71 -10.24 44.73
N LEU A 523 -33.80 -10.19 43.76
CA LEU A 523 -33.51 -11.31 42.85
C LEU A 523 -32.84 -12.51 43.53
N SER A 524 -33.15 -13.72 43.04
CA SER A 524 -32.61 -14.98 43.56
C SER A 524 -31.30 -15.40 42.87
N GLN A 525 -30.60 -16.38 43.45
CA GLN A 525 -29.35 -16.91 42.88
C GLN A 525 -29.55 -17.60 41.52
N SER A 526 -30.76 -18.12 41.25
CA SER A 526 -31.15 -18.61 39.92
C SER A 526 -31.31 -17.51 38.88
N ASP A 527 -31.72 -16.30 39.29
CA ASP A 527 -31.92 -15.17 38.39
C ASP A 527 -30.57 -14.55 38.01
N MET A 528 -29.65 -14.44 38.98
CA MET A 528 -28.23 -14.11 38.74
C MET A 528 -27.61 -15.02 37.66
N LEU A 529 -27.80 -16.34 37.76
CA LEU A 529 -27.29 -17.30 36.76
C LEU A 529 -27.98 -17.21 35.39
N GLN A 530 -29.21 -16.67 35.31
CA GLN A 530 -29.84 -16.36 34.02
C GLN A 530 -29.37 -15.03 33.44
N ILE A 531 -29.09 -14.03 34.28
CA ILE A 531 -28.49 -12.75 33.87
C ILE A 531 -27.07 -12.98 33.36
N GLU A 532 -26.25 -13.76 34.08
CA GLU A 532 -24.88 -14.11 33.67
C GLU A 532 -24.85 -14.90 32.35
N LYS A 533 -25.82 -15.82 32.14
CA LYS A 533 -26.01 -16.50 30.84
C LYS A 533 -26.53 -15.58 29.73
N ARG A 534 -27.32 -14.56 30.04
CA ARG A 534 -27.73 -13.53 29.07
C ARG A 534 -26.56 -12.62 28.70
N LEU A 535 -25.75 -12.18 29.66
CA LEU A 535 -24.57 -11.34 29.43
C LEU A 535 -23.51 -12.08 28.61
N ASN A 536 -23.19 -13.33 28.92
CA ASN A 536 -22.29 -14.15 28.10
C ASN A 536 -22.85 -14.42 26.69
N LYS A 537 -24.17 -14.54 26.53
CA LYS A 537 -24.80 -14.67 25.21
C LYS A 537 -24.71 -13.37 24.40
N ILE A 538 -24.96 -12.21 25.02
CA ILE A 538 -24.77 -10.89 24.40
C ILE A 538 -23.31 -10.73 23.99
N ALA A 539 -22.36 -11.02 24.88
CA ALA A 539 -20.93 -10.91 24.59
C ALA A 539 -20.50 -11.73 23.36
N TYR A 540 -21.08 -12.93 23.15
CA TYR A 540 -20.75 -13.80 22.01
C TYR A 540 -21.50 -13.43 20.71
N GLU A 541 -22.64 -12.73 20.80
CA GLU A 541 -23.36 -12.22 19.62
C GLU A 541 -22.77 -10.87 19.16
N THR A 542 -22.46 -9.96 20.10
CA THR A 542 -21.84 -8.65 19.80
C THR A 542 -20.44 -8.78 19.19
N THR A 543 -19.65 -9.80 19.56
CA THR A 543 -18.33 -10.05 18.93
C THR A 543 -18.41 -10.64 17.52
N PHE A 544 -19.60 -10.99 17.00
CA PHE A 544 -19.75 -11.52 15.64
C PHE A 544 -20.59 -10.61 14.71
N GLU A 545 -21.32 -9.63 15.26
CA GLU A 545 -22.01 -8.61 14.46
C GLU A 545 -21.14 -7.35 14.22
N ASN A 546 -20.12 -7.10 15.06
CA ASN A 546 -19.20 -5.95 14.91
C ASN A 546 -18.04 -6.14 13.90
N GLU A 547 -17.95 -7.27 13.18
CA GLU A 547 -16.93 -7.47 12.12
C GLU A 547 -17.44 -7.17 10.69
N VAL A 548 -18.67 -6.63 10.53
CA VAL A 548 -19.23 -6.26 9.21
C VAL A 548 -20.01 -4.93 9.24
N GLU A 549 -19.39 -3.87 9.75
CA GLU A 549 -19.82 -2.47 9.51
C GLU A 549 -18.62 -1.57 9.12
N ASP A 550 -18.19 -1.65 7.86
CA ASP A 550 -17.91 -0.46 7.02
C ASP A 550 -17.84 -0.86 5.53
N ALA A 551 -18.98 -0.87 4.85
CA ALA A 551 -19.08 -1.10 3.40
C ALA A 551 -20.43 -0.62 2.82
N SER A 552 -20.70 0.69 2.92
CA SER A 552 -21.68 1.47 2.15
C SER A 552 -23.16 1.02 2.06
N GLU A 553 -24.06 1.98 2.26
CA GLU A 553 -25.47 1.92 1.84
C GLU A 553 -25.61 1.96 0.29
N GLU A 554 -26.84 2.16 -0.20
CA GLU A 554 -27.21 2.34 -1.61
C GLU A 554 -27.20 1.06 -2.50
N ASP A 555 -28.23 0.23 -2.31
CA ASP A 555 -28.81 -0.56 -3.42
C ASP A 555 -30.14 0.09 -3.86
N ALA A 556 -30.50 -0.03 -5.13
CA ALA A 556 -31.41 0.90 -5.79
C ALA A 556 -32.91 0.72 -5.44
N VAL A 557 -33.62 1.84 -5.28
CA VAL A 557 -35.09 1.92 -5.45
C VAL A 557 -35.43 2.45 -6.85
N ASP A 558 -35.83 1.53 -7.73
CA ASP A 558 -36.43 1.86 -9.03
C ASP A 558 -37.92 2.21 -8.84
N VAL A 559 -38.30 3.48 -9.06
CA VAL A 559 -39.69 3.95 -9.01
C VAL A 559 -40.00 4.87 -10.19
N SER A 560 -40.40 4.26 -11.30
CA SER A 560 -41.60 4.62 -12.09
C SER A 560 -41.84 6.10 -12.41
N ASP A 561 -41.42 6.54 -13.61
CA ASP A 561 -41.72 7.88 -14.18
C ASP A 561 -42.87 7.83 -15.22
N GLU A 562 -44.09 7.50 -14.76
CA GLU A 562 -45.38 7.58 -15.49
C GLU A 562 -46.48 7.98 -14.47
N GLU A 563 -47.47 8.85 -14.73
CA GLU A 563 -47.73 9.73 -15.89
C GLU A 563 -48.62 10.95 -15.45
N ASP A 564 -48.61 12.00 -16.28
CA ASP A 564 -49.57 13.14 -16.41
C ASP A 564 -50.13 13.89 -15.15
N TRP A 565 -49.93 15.22 -15.11
CA TRP A 565 -51.05 16.18 -15.25
C TRP A 565 -50.58 17.53 -15.81
N SER A 566 -50.68 17.68 -17.14
CA SER A 566 -50.93 18.92 -17.89
C SER A 566 -50.19 20.24 -17.53
N GLU A 567 -49.39 20.75 -18.49
CA GLU A 567 -49.84 21.94 -19.23
C GLU A 567 -49.21 22.03 -20.64
N GLY A 568 -50.03 21.89 -21.70
CA GLY A 568 -49.52 21.71 -23.06
C GLY A 568 -49.36 23.02 -23.87
N LYS A 569 -48.29 23.13 -24.67
CA LYS A 569 -48.15 24.16 -25.72
C LYS A 569 -47.75 23.58 -27.09
N LYS A 570 -48.76 23.06 -27.80
CA LYS A 570 -48.73 22.70 -29.23
C LYS A 570 -48.26 23.90 -30.08
N LYS A 571 -47.08 23.83 -30.72
CA LYS A 571 -46.68 24.79 -31.76
C LYS A 571 -47.48 24.55 -33.05
N ARG A 572 -48.71 25.08 -33.15
CA ARG A 572 -49.52 25.03 -34.37
C ARG A 572 -49.98 26.41 -34.86
N LYS A 573 -49.21 26.94 -35.82
CA LYS A 573 -49.66 27.79 -36.95
C LYS A 573 -50.35 29.13 -36.60
N LYS A 574 -49.55 30.21 -36.56
CA LYS A 574 -50.04 31.62 -36.56
C LYS A 574 -50.90 31.88 -37.80
N ARG A 575 -52.00 32.65 -37.70
CA ARG A 575 -52.88 33.00 -38.83
C ARG A 575 -53.26 34.49 -38.78
N GLY A 576 -52.84 35.24 -39.81
CA GLY A 576 -53.45 36.49 -40.32
C GLY A 576 -53.69 37.70 -39.40
N GLY A 577 -52.98 38.80 -39.66
CA GLY A 577 -53.35 40.17 -39.26
C GLY A 577 -52.89 40.58 -37.85
N ALA A 578 -51.99 41.55 -37.68
CA ALA A 578 -51.14 42.28 -38.64
C ALA A 578 -49.84 42.72 -37.89
N SER A 579 -48.79 43.26 -38.51
CA SER A 579 -48.45 43.53 -39.93
C SER A 579 -47.04 42.94 -40.21
N SER A 580 -46.14 43.36 -41.11
CA SER A 580 -46.10 44.30 -42.27
C SER A 580 -44.88 43.92 -43.12
N GLY A 581 -45.05 43.69 -44.42
CA GLY A 581 -43.96 43.20 -45.32
C GLY A 581 -43.62 41.72 -45.11
N SER A 582 -43.45 40.85 -46.12
CA SER A 582 -42.57 40.88 -47.32
C SER A 582 -41.08 40.67 -47.00
N SER A 583 -40.32 39.78 -47.67
CA SER A 583 -40.72 38.81 -48.72
C SER A 583 -39.66 37.71 -49.02
N ARG A 584 -40.15 36.51 -49.39
CA ARG A 584 -39.64 35.51 -50.39
C ARG A 584 -38.13 35.43 -50.76
N GLY A 585 -37.60 34.19 -50.88
CA GLY A 585 -36.49 33.86 -51.79
C GLY A 585 -36.05 32.38 -51.78
N ASN A 586 -36.26 31.63 -52.88
CA ASN A 586 -35.91 30.19 -53.03
C ASN A 586 -34.92 29.93 -54.19
N VAL A 587 -33.80 29.24 -53.93
CA VAL A 587 -32.97 28.40 -54.85
C VAL A 587 -32.23 27.35 -53.98
N ARG A 588 -31.96 26.05 -54.25
CA ARG A 588 -32.28 24.97 -55.22
C ARG A 588 -31.04 24.36 -55.93
N LYS A 589 -30.85 23.03 -55.85
CA LYS A 589 -29.74 22.16 -56.35
C LYS A 589 -28.47 22.15 -55.46
N SER A 590 -27.77 21.05 -55.09
CA SER A 590 -27.49 19.68 -55.62
C SER A 590 -26.28 19.60 -56.59
N ALA A 591 -25.37 18.62 -56.58
CA ALA A 591 -25.00 17.52 -55.65
C ALA A 591 -23.77 16.73 -56.22
N GLY A 592 -23.14 15.81 -55.47
CA GLY A 592 -22.54 14.59 -56.06
C GLY A 592 -21.15 14.08 -55.60
N GLY A 593 -21.09 12.78 -55.23
CA GLY A 593 -19.89 11.92 -55.16
C GLY A 593 -19.05 11.98 -53.86
N SER A 594 -18.46 10.90 -53.34
CA SER A 594 -18.56 9.43 -53.56
C SER A 594 -17.79 8.73 -52.40
N SER A 595 -17.88 7.44 -52.06
CA SER A 595 -18.62 6.24 -52.52
C SER A 595 -19.27 5.54 -51.28
N ASN A 596 -19.89 4.34 -51.22
CA ASN A 596 -19.89 3.03 -51.90
C ASN A 596 -18.60 2.17 -51.72
N ALA A 597 -18.67 0.87 -51.39
CA ALA A 597 -19.77 -0.05 -51.05
C ALA A 597 -19.25 -1.06 -49.98
N ASN A 598 -19.88 -2.16 -49.54
CA ASN A 598 -21.05 -2.96 -49.96
C ASN A 598 -21.57 -3.71 -48.68
N ALA A 599 -22.59 -4.60 -48.62
CA ALA A 599 -23.43 -5.30 -49.59
C ALA A 599 -24.82 -5.62 -48.99
N GLN A 600 -25.56 -6.60 -49.56
CA GLN A 600 -26.87 -7.08 -49.08
C GLN A 600 -27.05 -8.59 -49.34
N LEU A 601 -27.96 -9.24 -48.60
CA LEU A 601 -28.79 -10.38 -49.07
C LEU A 601 -30.09 -10.41 -48.22
N THR A 602 -31.21 -9.95 -48.78
CA THR A 602 -32.38 -10.73 -49.28
C THR A 602 -33.31 -11.36 -48.22
N SER A 603 -34.60 -11.02 -48.32
CA SER A 603 -35.73 -11.62 -47.60
C SER A 603 -36.60 -12.49 -48.51
N LEU A 604 -37.20 -13.58 -48.02
CA LEU A 604 -38.44 -14.25 -48.49
C LEU A 604 -38.89 -15.31 -47.41
N PRO A 605 -40.04 -16.00 -47.49
CA PRO A 605 -41.00 -15.99 -46.39
C PRO A 605 -41.06 -17.27 -45.53
N SER A 606 -41.74 -17.15 -44.39
CA SER A 606 -41.96 -18.22 -43.41
C SER A 606 -43.16 -19.12 -43.74
N THR A 607 -42.89 -20.37 -44.12
CA THR A 607 -43.89 -21.46 -44.07
C THR A 607 -43.27 -22.72 -43.47
N LEU A 608 -43.33 -22.83 -42.14
CA LEU A 608 -43.14 -24.07 -41.38
C LEU A 608 -44.43 -24.36 -40.61
N PRO A 609 -44.81 -25.64 -40.43
CA PRO A 609 -46.06 -26.00 -39.76
C PRO A 609 -46.03 -25.61 -38.27
N PRO A 610 -47.19 -25.28 -37.65
CA PRO A 610 -47.25 -24.92 -36.24
C PRO A 610 -46.79 -26.09 -35.36
N ASP A 611 -45.95 -25.79 -34.37
CA ASP A 611 -45.30 -26.81 -33.52
C ASP A 611 -46.27 -27.90 -33.05
N PRO A 612 -45.91 -29.19 -33.18
CA PRO A 612 -46.68 -30.24 -32.52
C PRO A 612 -46.72 -29.97 -31.02
N LYS A 613 -47.91 -30.10 -30.43
CA LYS A 613 -48.13 -30.02 -28.98
C LYS A 613 -48.17 -31.47 -28.43
N PRO A 614 -47.04 -32.07 -28.02
CA PRO A 614 -46.97 -33.50 -27.73
C PRO A 614 -47.61 -33.87 -26.39
N PHE A 615 -47.85 -32.90 -25.51
CA PHE A 615 -48.36 -33.14 -24.16
C PHE A 615 -49.86 -32.92 -24.12
N VAL A 616 -50.62 -34.02 -24.15
CA VAL A 616 -52.09 -34.05 -24.13
C VAL A 616 -52.59 -34.35 -22.72
N CYS A 617 -53.68 -33.70 -22.29
CA CYS A 617 -54.37 -34.06 -21.07
C CYS A 617 -55.25 -35.30 -21.29
N ASN A 618 -54.89 -36.41 -20.63
CA ASN A 618 -55.58 -37.69 -20.73
C ASN A 618 -57.06 -37.64 -20.30
N GLN A 619 -57.47 -36.62 -19.55
CA GLN A 619 -58.82 -36.50 -19.00
C GLN A 619 -59.76 -35.61 -19.85
N CYS A 620 -59.22 -34.67 -20.64
CA CYS A 620 -60.03 -33.69 -21.41
C CYS A 620 -59.52 -33.39 -22.83
N GLY A 621 -58.43 -34.02 -23.28
CA GLY A 621 -57.87 -33.86 -24.64
C GLY A 621 -57.09 -32.58 -24.92
N ALA A 622 -57.01 -31.63 -23.97
CA ALA A 622 -56.30 -30.36 -24.15
C ALA A 622 -54.79 -30.57 -24.42
N LYS A 623 -54.23 -29.89 -25.44
CA LYS A 623 -52.84 -30.08 -25.91
C LYS A 623 -51.94 -28.89 -25.60
N TYR A 624 -50.76 -29.16 -25.06
CA TYR A 624 -49.77 -28.19 -24.58
C TYR A 624 -48.39 -28.40 -25.22
N LYS A 625 -47.62 -27.31 -25.38
CA LYS A 625 -46.24 -27.36 -25.90
C LYS A 625 -45.24 -27.92 -24.87
N SER A 626 -45.49 -27.74 -23.57
CA SER A 626 -44.57 -28.14 -22.50
C SER A 626 -45.24 -28.97 -21.40
N ARG A 627 -44.46 -29.84 -20.74
CA ARG A 627 -44.93 -30.69 -19.63
C ARG A 627 -45.40 -29.88 -18.40
N PRO A 628 -44.73 -28.78 -17.99
CA PRO A 628 -45.22 -27.95 -16.88
C PRO A 628 -46.59 -27.32 -17.15
N GLY A 629 -46.86 -26.87 -18.38
CA GLY A 629 -48.17 -26.31 -18.75
C GLY A 629 -49.31 -27.34 -18.64
N LEU A 630 -49.03 -28.60 -19.01
CA LEU A 630 -49.97 -29.71 -18.80
C LEU A 630 -50.17 -30.02 -17.30
N ASN A 631 -49.10 -29.98 -16.49
CA ASN A 631 -49.21 -30.24 -15.05
C ASN A 631 -50.00 -29.14 -14.33
N TYR A 632 -49.77 -27.86 -14.66
CA TYR A 632 -50.55 -26.73 -14.14
C TYR A 632 -52.03 -26.87 -14.52
N HIS A 633 -52.33 -27.18 -15.78
CA HIS A 633 -53.69 -27.43 -16.23
C HIS A 633 -54.37 -28.57 -15.45
N ARG A 634 -53.68 -29.70 -15.21
CA ARG A 634 -54.23 -30.78 -14.37
C ARG A 634 -54.51 -30.33 -12.94
N ALA A 635 -53.55 -29.64 -12.30
CA ALA A 635 -53.69 -29.19 -10.92
C ALA A 635 -54.87 -28.20 -10.71
N HIS A 636 -55.14 -27.34 -11.69
CA HIS A 636 -56.18 -26.30 -11.56
C HIS A 636 -57.52 -26.61 -12.24
N VAL A 637 -57.58 -27.53 -13.21
CA VAL A 637 -58.82 -27.91 -13.91
C VAL A 637 -59.33 -29.30 -13.50
N HIS A 638 -58.47 -30.14 -12.92
CA HIS A 638 -58.81 -31.48 -12.42
C HIS A 638 -58.29 -31.70 -10.97
N PRO A 639 -58.66 -30.85 -10.00
CA PRO A 639 -58.10 -30.89 -8.64
C PRO A 639 -58.55 -32.10 -7.79
N GLU A 640 -59.70 -32.71 -8.11
CA GLU A 640 -60.38 -33.75 -7.30
C GLU A 640 -59.69 -35.14 -7.26
N THR A 641 -58.40 -35.26 -7.56
CA THR A 641 -57.65 -36.53 -7.46
C THR A 641 -56.29 -36.36 -6.78
N SER A 642 -56.29 -36.23 -5.45
CA SER A 642 -55.09 -36.23 -4.60
C SER A 642 -55.24 -37.16 -3.39
N SER A 643 -54.48 -38.27 -3.34
CA SER A 643 -54.28 -39.16 -2.17
C SER A 643 -53.29 -40.31 -2.54
N PRO A 644 -52.63 -41.00 -1.59
CA PRO A 644 -51.61 -40.41 -0.73
C PRO A 644 -50.33 -41.29 -0.59
N CYS A 645 -49.35 -40.77 0.14
CA CYS A 645 -48.22 -41.45 0.82
C CYS A 645 -47.86 -42.91 0.44
N GLY A 646 -46.71 -43.09 -0.21
CA GLY A 646 -45.98 -44.36 -0.27
C GLY A 646 -44.56 -44.14 -0.80
N THR A 647 -43.54 -44.44 0.00
CA THR A 647 -42.12 -44.19 -0.35
C THR A 647 -41.53 -45.28 -1.26
N PRO A 648 -41.10 -44.95 -2.49
CA PRO A 648 -40.25 -45.83 -3.29
C PRO A 648 -38.77 -45.58 -2.96
N GLN A 649 -37.98 -46.63 -2.74
CA GLN A 649 -36.52 -46.50 -2.78
C GLN A 649 -36.06 -46.32 -4.25
N PRO A 650 -35.17 -45.35 -4.54
CA PRO A 650 -34.49 -45.29 -5.84
C PRO A 650 -33.43 -46.42 -5.95
N PRO A 651 -33.12 -46.90 -7.18
CA PRO A 651 -32.21 -48.01 -7.41
C PRO A 651 -30.73 -47.62 -7.28
N HIS A 652 -29.85 -48.63 -7.35
CA HIS A 652 -28.40 -48.47 -7.50
C HIS A 652 -28.05 -47.51 -8.65
N LEU A 653 -27.08 -46.63 -8.39
CA LEU A 653 -26.29 -45.93 -9.40
C LEU A 653 -24.83 -46.20 -9.07
N ASP A 654 -24.19 -47.06 -9.87
CA ASP A 654 -22.74 -47.20 -9.86
C ASP A 654 -22.13 -45.92 -10.44
N VAL A 655 -21.22 -45.29 -9.68
CA VAL A 655 -20.53 -44.07 -10.10
C VAL A 655 -19.11 -44.43 -10.52
N ASP A 656 -18.86 -44.43 -11.82
CA ASP A 656 -17.55 -44.67 -12.40
C ASP A 656 -16.59 -43.53 -12.01
N VAL A 657 -15.47 -43.87 -11.37
CA VAL A 657 -14.51 -42.89 -10.84
C VAL A 657 -13.39 -42.67 -11.85
N SER A 658 -13.21 -41.42 -12.30
CA SER A 658 -12.14 -41.06 -13.23
C SER A 658 -10.76 -41.47 -12.68
N LEU A 659 -9.97 -42.15 -13.51
CA LEU A 659 -8.64 -42.65 -13.17
C LEU A 659 -7.51 -41.63 -13.46
N ILE A 660 -7.87 -40.40 -13.83
CA ILE A 660 -6.95 -39.34 -14.28
C ILE A 660 -7.02 -38.16 -13.31
N CYS A 661 -5.86 -37.60 -12.94
CA CYS A 661 -5.77 -36.43 -12.08
C CYS A 661 -5.66 -35.14 -12.90
N ASP A 662 -6.64 -34.24 -12.78
CA ASP A 662 -6.71 -32.99 -13.55
C ASP A 662 -5.53 -32.02 -13.31
N LEU A 663 -4.82 -32.15 -12.19
CA LEU A 663 -3.67 -31.28 -11.86
C LEU A 663 -2.40 -31.64 -12.65
N CYS A 664 -2.16 -32.92 -12.90
CA CYS A 664 -0.97 -33.41 -13.61
C CYS A 664 -1.27 -34.00 -15.00
N LEU A 665 -2.55 -34.25 -15.32
CA LEU A 665 -3.04 -34.95 -16.52
C LEU A 665 -2.49 -36.39 -16.67
N GLY A 666 -1.99 -36.94 -15.55
CA GLY A 666 -1.47 -38.29 -15.39
C GLY A 666 -2.48 -39.25 -14.77
N ASP A 667 -2.10 -40.53 -14.72
CA ASP A 667 -2.83 -41.57 -14.00
C ASP A 667 -2.12 -41.90 -12.66
N ARG A 668 -2.48 -43.02 -12.02
CA ARG A 668 -1.85 -43.47 -10.77
C ARG A 668 -0.38 -43.91 -10.89
N ASN A 669 0.16 -44.01 -12.12
CA ASN A 669 1.46 -44.59 -12.42
C ASN A 669 2.43 -43.57 -13.03
N GLU A 670 1.95 -42.59 -13.80
CA GLU A 670 2.79 -41.59 -14.48
C GLU A 670 2.19 -40.17 -14.43
N ASN A 671 2.95 -39.22 -13.89
CA ASN A 671 2.67 -37.78 -14.03
C ASN A 671 3.23 -37.26 -15.38
N LYS A 672 2.35 -36.78 -16.27
CA LYS A 672 2.73 -36.34 -17.64
C LYS A 672 3.54 -35.04 -17.72
N LYS A 673 3.76 -34.33 -16.61
CA LYS A 673 4.64 -33.15 -16.53
C LYS A 673 6.08 -33.50 -16.12
N THR A 674 6.29 -34.69 -15.56
CA THR A 674 7.59 -35.12 -15.01
C THR A 674 8.06 -36.49 -15.53
N SER A 675 7.18 -37.29 -16.15
CA SER A 675 7.40 -38.67 -16.61
C SER A 675 8.00 -39.60 -15.53
N LEU A 676 7.59 -39.38 -14.27
CA LEU A 676 7.97 -40.18 -13.11
C LEU A 676 6.74 -40.46 -12.22
N PRO A 677 6.71 -41.60 -11.50
CA PRO A 677 5.69 -41.88 -10.49
C PRO A 677 5.90 -41.01 -9.25
N GLU A 678 4.81 -40.50 -8.66
CA GLU A 678 4.86 -39.68 -7.45
C GLU A 678 4.96 -40.55 -6.19
N GLN A 679 5.98 -40.31 -5.36
CA GLN A 679 6.07 -40.88 -4.01
C GLN A 679 5.51 -39.90 -2.98
N LEU A 680 4.46 -40.32 -2.27
CA LEU A 680 3.87 -39.57 -1.16
C LEU A 680 4.79 -39.60 0.07
N VAL A 681 5.50 -38.50 0.32
CA VAL A 681 6.29 -38.31 1.55
C VAL A 681 5.37 -37.89 2.69
N ILE A 682 5.08 -38.83 3.61
CA ILE A 682 4.33 -38.53 4.84
C ILE A 682 5.31 -37.98 5.88
N GLN A 683 5.33 -36.65 6.04
CA GLN A 683 6.05 -36.02 7.15
C GLN A 683 5.16 -36.01 8.40
N VAL A 684 5.55 -36.79 9.41
CA VAL A 684 4.84 -36.87 10.70
C VAL A 684 5.30 -35.72 11.61
N VAL A 685 4.34 -35.15 12.34
CA VAL A 685 4.52 -34.19 13.44
C VAL A 685 3.75 -34.71 14.65
#